data_AF-A0A968VNS9-F1
#
_entry.id   AF-A0A968VNS9-F1
#
_cell.length_a   1.000
_cell.length_b   1.000
_cell.length_c   1.000
_cell.angle_alpha   90.00
_cell.angle_beta   90.00
_cell.angle_gamma   90.00
#
_symmetry.space_group_name_H-M   'P 1'
#
loop_
_entity.id
_entity.type
_entity.pdbx_description
1 polymer ?
#
loop_
_entity_poly.entity_id
_entity_poly.type
_entity_poly.pdbx_seq_one_letter_code
_entity_poly.pdbx_strand_id
1 'polypeptide(L)'
;MANKQNLEENVNLENQSTNVTTAPKVARVAVEPQYGGPEMSYNQGQYQGQGNVAQQNWTAKANTTSIPNDQTAGQNYYNNVAQSVSDNQYFNVQGNQPSLVNSNELNKPKKAGFFRRFTDYLIVRWWLVLLLVIAIALSSLGFYAFQLSQNSTKETFSDVKAFIEAPTTASSGSPVRWKVRVVNQNNVSIQQVEVKLNFDRTFRYTKAINPDPADTSGNLYKLASLSAQAEGTNEAIIQFEGTLSGNIDEEAVMSGEVTYVPTPLAGRENSRIGVPIEAERTRITSPQIGVTMTPTQRDVQNGSEAEIAVVFENLSEKELKDLRVRMTYPDRGGFTYSSSELILDNTTDVKTVPDDGNNVWFISSLPRLRTQTLKVKGIVQGADGVKLNFLVEIDTLGSDGTYQSLRSTTTDVVVTSQPLVLTTEVEGRTASKTYQPGDTLTFVINYQNKSNRPLTSLEILGFVDDEANVLDYKTLAYVGGTNGDLNNNVVQWTARGVPQLETLPPQARGTLKYSIRVKPDAFANLSLPQTAYTLRPRAEARSREIKSIQFSGEEYKALGELSFAQDPITKEISKTKANVEVTWILKSRQTKINDVKVEAITTLPPSSWKNIIVPDDQKNKISYNPVNGKIEWVPGFVEQYSGNGKDPLKVTFTIEVNAQENQSLKSISVFDSPTIVGVDDFTGERYELSGDVVKAQKNGDY
;
A
#
# COMPACT_ATOMS: atom_id res chain seq x y z
N MET A 1 -35.24 19.65 -52.86
CA MET A 1 -34.24 20.70 -52.58
C MET A 1 -33.18 20.00 -51.72
N ALA A 2 -32.08 19.44 -52.24
CA ALA A 2 -30.97 20.04 -53.03
C ALA A 2 -30.20 21.10 -52.22
N ASN A 3 -28.87 21.10 -52.06
CA ASN A 3 -27.75 20.29 -52.62
C ASN A 3 -26.58 20.24 -51.58
N LYS A 4 -25.71 19.20 -51.48
CA LYS A 4 -24.43 18.96 -52.24
C LYS A 4 -23.44 20.14 -52.22
N GLN A 5 -22.11 20.02 -52.09
CA GLN A 5 -21.09 18.97 -52.36
C GLN A 5 -19.91 19.11 -51.35
N ASN A 6 -19.18 18.09 -50.89
CA ASN A 6 -18.21 17.17 -51.53
C ASN A 6 -16.95 17.82 -52.16
N LEU A 7 -15.78 17.46 -51.64
CA LEU A 7 -14.50 17.38 -52.37
C LEU A 7 -13.59 16.35 -51.67
N GLU A 8 -13.07 15.40 -52.45
CA GLU A 8 -12.10 14.38 -52.06
C GLU A 8 -10.72 14.80 -52.60
N GLU A 9 -9.60 14.40 -51.96
CA GLU A 9 -8.58 13.65 -52.70
C GLU A 9 -7.56 12.92 -51.80
N ASN A 10 -7.10 11.80 -52.34
CA ASN A 10 -6.21 10.78 -51.80
C ASN A 10 -4.79 11.25 -51.44
N VAL A 11 -4.06 10.45 -50.66
CA VAL A 11 -2.97 9.62 -51.21
C VAL A 11 -2.70 8.42 -50.28
N ASN A 12 -2.61 7.25 -50.89
CA ASN A 12 -2.29 5.96 -50.28
C ASN A 12 -0.76 5.78 -50.23
N LEU A 13 -0.20 5.08 -49.24
CA LEU A 13 1.03 4.30 -49.43
C LEU A 13 1.18 3.21 -48.36
N GLU A 14 1.30 1.97 -48.82
CA GLU A 14 1.56 0.78 -48.01
C GLU A 14 3.05 0.70 -47.63
N ASN A 15 3.39 0.10 -46.48
CA ASN A 15 3.91 -1.28 -46.47
C ASN A 15 4.30 -1.82 -45.07
N GLN A 16 3.76 -3.01 -44.78
CA GLN A 16 4.45 -4.19 -44.21
C GLN A 16 5.50 -4.03 -43.09
N SER A 17 5.20 -4.65 -41.94
CA SER A 17 6.21 -5.45 -41.23
C SER A 17 5.60 -6.77 -40.71
N THR A 18 6.43 -7.80 -40.63
CA THR A 18 6.03 -9.22 -40.60
C THR A 18 5.85 -9.79 -39.20
N ASN A 19 4.80 -10.60 -39.02
CA ASN A 19 4.71 -11.53 -37.88
C ASN A 19 5.76 -12.65 -38.05
N VAL A 20 6.56 -12.90 -37.01
CA VAL A 20 7.46 -14.06 -36.94
C VAL A 20 6.97 -15.02 -35.86
N THR A 21 6.36 -16.11 -36.31
CA THR A 21 6.01 -17.28 -35.47
C THR A 21 7.28 -18.09 -35.18
N THR A 22 7.52 -18.48 -33.92
CA THR A 22 8.52 -19.51 -33.61
C THR A 22 7.90 -20.63 -32.76
N ALA A 23 7.94 -21.83 -33.32
CA ALA A 23 7.57 -23.09 -32.66
C ALA A 23 8.85 -23.85 -32.24
N PRO A 24 8.79 -24.77 -31.25
CA PRO A 24 9.97 -25.26 -30.55
C PRO A 24 10.73 -26.36 -31.31
N LYS A 25 12.05 -26.44 -31.07
CA LYS A 25 12.90 -27.56 -31.52
C LYS A 25 13.09 -28.60 -30.41
N VAL A 26 12.95 -29.87 -30.79
CA VAL A 26 13.28 -31.06 -29.99
C VAL A 26 14.78 -31.35 -30.08
N ALA A 27 15.41 -31.73 -28.97
CA ALA A 27 16.70 -32.43 -28.92
C ALA A 27 16.68 -33.46 -27.76
N ARG A 28 17.58 -34.45 -27.81
CA ARG A 28 17.46 -35.73 -27.08
C ARG A 28 18.82 -36.16 -26.47
N VAL A 29 18.76 -36.90 -25.36
CA VAL A 29 19.74 -37.91 -24.86
C VAL A 29 20.89 -37.51 -23.89
N ALA A 30 20.94 -38.26 -22.77
CA ALA A 30 22.03 -38.57 -21.81
C ALA A 30 22.56 -37.43 -20.89
N VAL A 31 23.13 -37.68 -19.70
CA VAL A 31 23.67 -38.91 -19.05
C VAL A 31 23.30 -38.93 -17.54
N GLU A 32 23.30 -40.10 -16.88
CA GLU A 32 23.31 -40.24 -15.40
C GLU A 32 24.62 -39.72 -14.77
N PRO A 33 24.68 -39.55 -13.44
CA PRO A 33 25.35 -40.62 -12.68
C PRO A 33 24.71 -40.97 -11.33
N GLN A 34 24.86 -42.25 -10.94
CA GLN A 34 24.67 -42.71 -9.57
C GLN A 34 25.80 -42.19 -8.65
N TYR A 35 25.47 -41.91 -7.39
CA TYR A 35 26.36 -42.17 -6.26
C TYR A 35 25.52 -42.55 -5.04
N GLY A 36 25.93 -43.60 -4.32
CA GLY A 36 25.17 -44.17 -3.20
C GLY A 36 25.94 -44.20 -1.89
N GLY A 37 25.19 -44.01 -0.80
CA GLY A 37 25.52 -44.43 0.57
C GLY A 37 26.49 -43.54 1.37
N PRO A 38 26.67 -43.83 2.67
CA PRO A 38 25.97 -44.84 3.47
C PRO A 38 25.20 -44.27 4.68
N GLU A 39 24.56 -45.17 5.41
CA GLU A 39 23.82 -44.94 6.65
C GLU A 39 24.70 -44.41 7.79
N MET A 40 24.11 -43.64 8.71
CA MET A 40 24.52 -43.65 10.11
C MET A 40 23.29 -43.73 11.02
N SER A 41 23.03 -44.93 11.51
CA SER A 41 22.17 -45.16 12.67
C SER A 41 22.88 -44.69 13.93
N TYR A 42 22.19 -43.95 14.79
CA TYR A 42 22.53 -43.91 16.21
C TYR A 42 21.27 -44.07 17.06
N ASN A 43 21.42 -44.79 18.15
CA ASN A 43 20.34 -45.48 18.85
C ASN A 43 20.27 -45.02 20.32
N GLN A 44 19.05 -45.03 20.87
CA GLN A 44 18.72 -44.92 22.29
C GLN A 44 19.03 -43.62 23.06
N GLY A 45 18.15 -43.32 24.04
CA GLY A 45 18.31 -42.20 24.96
C GLY A 45 17.06 -41.85 25.77
N GLN A 46 16.30 -42.84 26.29
CA GLN A 46 15.27 -42.53 27.29
C GLN A 46 15.93 -42.20 28.64
N TYR A 47 15.44 -41.15 29.30
CA TYR A 47 15.54 -41.00 30.75
C TYR A 47 14.24 -40.43 31.32
N GLN A 48 13.55 -41.26 32.11
CA GLN A 48 12.65 -40.76 33.15
C GLN A 48 13.46 -40.51 34.42
N GLY A 49 13.07 -39.50 35.20
CA GLY A 49 13.67 -39.21 36.51
C GLY A 49 12.77 -38.28 37.33
N GLN A 50 12.10 -38.83 38.34
CA GLN A 50 11.34 -38.06 39.32
C GLN A 50 12.27 -37.46 40.39
N GLY A 51 11.87 -36.35 41.03
CA GLY A 51 12.61 -35.78 42.17
C GLY A 51 11.90 -34.61 42.84
N ASN A 52 11.12 -34.88 43.89
CA ASN A 52 10.51 -33.85 44.75
C ASN A 52 11.56 -33.19 45.66
N VAL A 53 11.40 -31.90 45.97
CA VAL A 53 11.46 -31.40 47.37
C VAL A 53 10.46 -30.25 47.53
N ALA A 54 9.73 -30.22 48.64
CA ALA A 54 8.85 -29.13 49.04
C ALA A 54 9.26 -28.59 50.42
N GLN A 55 9.11 -27.28 50.66
CA GLN A 55 9.10 -26.59 51.96
C GLN A 55 8.89 -25.07 51.71
N GLN A 56 8.30 -24.26 52.59
CA GLN A 56 7.20 -24.46 53.54
C GLN A 56 6.68 -23.05 53.93
N ASN A 57 5.45 -22.94 54.43
CA ASN A 57 4.90 -21.66 54.94
C ASN A 57 5.64 -21.20 56.23
N TRP A 58 5.44 -19.94 56.66
CA TRP A 58 4.76 -19.57 57.92
C TRP A 58 5.01 -18.09 58.34
N THR A 59 3.99 -17.24 58.13
CA THR A 59 3.38 -16.23 59.07
C THR A 59 4.19 -15.25 59.96
N ALA A 60 3.50 -14.13 60.25
CA ALA A 60 3.56 -13.30 61.46
C ALA A 60 4.64 -12.18 61.51
N LYS A 61 4.44 -11.03 62.18
CA LYS A 61 3.30 -10.51 62.98
C LYS A 61 3.34 -8.97 63.01
N ALA A 62 2.20 -8.33 63.29
CA ALA A 62 2.14 -6.89 63.55
C ALA A 62 2.56 -6.53 64.99
N ASN A 63 2.90 -5.24 65.24
CA ASN A 63 2.56 -4.55 66.48
C ASN A 63 2.64 -3.02 66.34
N THR A 64 1.78 -2.31 67.07
CA THR A 64 1.54 -0.85 67.01
C THR A 64 1.45 -0.26 68.41
N THR A 65 2.17 0.85 68.70
CA THR A 65 1.97 1.87 69.77
C THR A 65 3.23 2.78 69.83
N SER A 66 3.27 4.04 70.33
CA SER A 66 2.30 5.16 70.39
C SER A 66 2.93 6.39 71.10
N ILE A 67 2.88 7.62 70.51
CA ILE A 67 2.71 8.95 71.21
C ILE A 67 3.90 9.41 72.14
N PRO A 68 4.11 10.69 72.59
CA PRO A 68 3.52 12.04 72.31
C PRO A 68 4.52 13.18 71.90
N ASN A 69 4.00 14.41 71.77
CA ASN A 69 4.69 15.70 71.96
C ASN A 69 5.33 15.86 73.37
N ASP A 70 6.33 16.74 73.57
CA ASP A 70 6.14 18.13 74.06
C ASP A 70 7.47 18.92 74.24
N GLN A 71 7.37 20.16 74.75
CA GLN A 71 8.35 21.25 74.80
C GLN A 71 9.55 21.14 75.78
N THR A 72 10.44 22.14 75.65
CA THR A 72 11.24 22.87 76.68
C THR A 72 12.76 22.62 76.82
N ALA A 73 13.49 23.72 76.55
CA ALA A 73 14.56 24.35 77.33
C ALA A 73 15.70 23.53 77.99
N GLY A 74 16.94 23.95 77.69
CA GLY A 74 17.89 24.32 78.75
C GLY A 74 19.31 23.75 78.69
N GLN A 75 20.28 24.63 78.36
CA GLN A 75 21.66 24.68 78.90
C GLN A 75 22.61 23.47 78.65
N ASN A 76 23.94 23.58 78.67
CA ASN A 76 24.92 24.68 78.52
C ASN A 76 26.30 24.00 78.28
N TYR A 77 27.23 24.68 77.60
CA TYR A 77 28.60 25.03 78.07
C TYR A 77 29.63 25.19 76.93
N TYR A 78 29.97 26.46 76.65
CA TYR A 78 31.34 27.01 76.45
C TYR A 78 32.13 26.55 75.19
N ASN A 79 32.99 27.34 74.54
CA ASN A 79 33.47 28.75 74.61
C ASN A 79 34.28 28.99 73.30
N ASN A 80 34.66 30.19 72.80
CA ASN A 80 34.51 31.58 73.22
C ASN A 80 34.89 32.55 72.06
N VAL A 81 34.36 33.79 72.06
CA VAL A 81 35.06 35.07 71.71
C VAL A 81 35.62 35.26 70.28
N ALA A 82 35.46 36.38 69.56
CA ALA A 82 34.74 37.66 69.71
C ALA A 82 34.43 38.19 68.28
N GLN A 83 33.29 38.85 68.00
CA GLN A 83 33.03 40.31 68.15
C GLN A 83 34.06 41.23 67.45
N SER A 84 33.68 42.33 66.78
CA SER A 84 32.46 43.14 66.94
C SER A 84 31.94 43.77 65.63
N VAL A 85 30.61 43.95 65.57
CA VAL A 85 29.85 44.81 64.64
C VAL A 85 29.78 46.24 65.20
N SER A 86 29.62 47.26 64.35
CA SER A 86 28.83 48.44 64.72
C SER A 86 28.17 49.10 63.49
N ASP A 87 26.84 49.12 63.49
CA ASP A 87 25.98 49.71 62.46
C ASP A 87 25.90 51.26 62.49
N ASN A 88 25.21 51.75 61.46
CA ASN A 88 24.16 52.79 61.52
C ASN A 88 24.49 54.29 61.46
N GLN A 89 23.99 54.89 60.37
CA GLN A 89 22.85 55.83 60.31
C GLN A 89 23.04 57.19 59.58
N TYR A 90 21.95 57.52 58.88
CA TYR A 90 21.65 58.73 58.11
C TYR A 90 21.72 60.03 58.93
N PHE A 91 22.08 61.16 58.30
CA PHE A 91 21.11 62.21 57.90
C PHE A 91 21.73 63.33 57.05
N ASN A 92 20.88 64.11 56.36
CA ASN A 92 21.21 65.23 55.47
C ASN A 92 21.75 66.50 56.20
N VAL A 93 22.44 67.40 55.48
CA VAL A 93 21.91 68.73 55.02
C VAL A 93 23.00 69.62 54.39
N GLN A 94 22.67 70.18 53.21
CA GLN A 94 23.11 71.41 52.51
C GLN A 94 24.42 72.15 52.89
N GLY A 95 25.13 72.65 51.84
CA GLY A 95 25.46 74.08 51.78
C GLY A 95 26.80 74.53 51.17
N ASN A 96 26.72 75.31 50.08
CA ASN A 96 27.66 76.37 49.64
C ASN A 96 29.08 76.03 49.09
N GLN A 97 29.16 76.15 47.76
CA GLN A 97 30.23 76.80 46.96
C GLN A 97 30.58 78.24 47.49
N PRO A 98 31.72 78.91 47.14
CA PRO A 98 32.28 78.97 45.77
C PRO A 98 33.81 79.22 45.55
N SER A 99 34.15 79.33 44.26
CA SER A 99 35.14 80.23 43.60
C SER A 99 36.67 80.04 43.71
N LEU A 100 37.23 79.59 42.56
CA LEU A 100 38.38 80.08 41.76
C LEU A 100 39.15 81.36 42.21
N VAL A 101 40.48 81.40 41.99
CA VAL A 101 41.21 82.27 41.00
C VAL A 101 42.76 82.17 41.12
N ASN A 102 43.46 82.42 40.00
CA ASN A 102 44.92 82.36 39.76
C ASN A 102 45.77 83.49 40.38
N SER A 103 47.10 83.25 40.51
CA SER A 103 48.26 84.10 40.09
C SER A 103 49.49 83.88 41.00
N ASN A 104 50.71 84.38 40.71
CA ASN A 104 51.67 84.15 39.62
C ASN A 104 53.05 84.68 40.13
N GLU A 105 54.16 84.16 39.58
CA GLU A 105 55.52 84.79 39.47
C GLU A 105 56.64 84.84 40.57
N LEU A 106 57.83 84.42 40.10
CA LEU A 106 59.24 84.90 40.26
C LEU A 106 59.94 85.09 41.65
N ASN A 107 61.10 84.42 41.83
CA ASN A 107 62.44 85.03 41.54
C ASN A 107 63.68 84.08 41.69
N LYS A 108 64.86 84.53 41.19
CA LYS A 108 66.22 83.91 41.33
C LYS A 108 67.25 84.95 41.79
N PRO A 109 68.39 84.54 42.43
CA PRO A 109 69.74 84.89 41.89
C PRO A 109 70.86 83.82 42.16
N LYS A 110 71.72 83.43 41.19
CA LYS A 110 73.11 83.88 40.82
C LYS A 110 74.29 83.06 41.41
N LYS A 111 75.50 83.21 40.81
CA LYS A 111 76.61 82.20 40.67
C LYS A 111 77.90 82.47 41.48
N ALA A 112 78.64 81.39 41.84
CA ALA A 112 80.13 81.23 41.79
C ALA A 112 80.53 79.74 42.09
N GLY A 113 81.72 79.18 41.74
CA GLY A 113 82.60 79.47 40.60
C GLY A 113 84.14 79.34 40.79
N PHE A 114 84.77 78.14 40.80
CA PHE A 114 86.25 78.01 40.74
C PHE A 114 86.79 76.71 40.07
N PHE A 115 88.05 76.79 39.60
CA PHE A 115 88.89 75.79 38.89
C PHE A 115 88.46 75.24 37.51
N ARG A 116 89.23 75.65 36.49
CA ARG A 116 89.29 75.09 35.13
C ARG A 116 90.74 75.18 34.63
N ARG A 117 91.36 74.05 34.23
CA ARG A 117 92.52 73.91 33.30
C ARG A 117 93.08 72.46 33.33
N PHE A 118 92.47 71.53 32.58
CA PHE A 118 93.10 70.23 32.23
C PHE A 118 92.41 69.47 31.07
N THR A 119 91.75 70.16 30.12
CA THR A 119 90.64 69.55 29.34
C THR A 119 90.79 69.44 27.83
N ASP A 120 91.93 69.78 27.23
CA ASP A 120 92.03 69.86 25.76
C ASP A 120 92.70 68.64 25.10
N TYR A 121 93.14 67.64 25.89
CA TYR A 121 93.75 66.40 25.39
C TYR A 121 92.78 65.19 25.35
N LEU A 122 91.54 65.33 25.85
CA LEU A 122 90.57 64.24 25.95
C LEU A 122 89.48 64.24 24.86
N ILE A 123 89.20 65.40 24.25
CA ILE A 123 87.99 65.61 23.43
C ILE A 123 87.95 64.73 22.18
N VAL A 124 89.08 64.45 21.52
CA VAL A 124 89.13 63.70 20.25
C VAL A 124 88.88 62.19 20.44
N ARG A 125 89.33 61.58 21.55
CA ARG A 125 89.08 60.16 21.82
C ARG A 125 87.64 59.89 22.31
N TRP A 126 87.08 60.79 23.10
CA TRP A 126 85.70 60.64 23.59
C TRP A 126 84.64 60.87 22.50
N TRP A 127 84.96 61.62 21.44
CA TRP A 127 84.05 61.77 20.28
C TRP A 127 83.83 60.45 19.50
N LEU A 128 84.85 59.60 19.38
CA LEU A 128 84.72 58.27 18.77
C LEU A 128 83.87 57.33 19.65
N VAL A 129 84.02 57.41 20.98
CA VAL A 129 83.18 56.66 21.93
C VAL A 129 81.73 57.15 21.86
N LEU A 130 81.49 58.47 21.77
CA LEU A 130 80.16 59.05 21.62
C LEU A 130 79.48 58.58 20.32
N LEU A 131 80.19 58.60 19.20
CA LEU A 131 79.69 58.10 17.91
C LEU A 131 79.36 56.61 17.96
N LEU A 132 80.20 55.79 18.62
CA LEU A 132 79.93 54.37 18.81
C LEU A 132 78.66 54.14 19.66
N VAL A 133 78.49 54.89 20.76
CA VAL A 133 77.29 54.81 21.61
C VAL A 133 76.03 55.25 20.85
N ILE A 134 76.11 56.30 20.03
CA ILE A 134 75.00 56.75 19.18
C ILE A 134 74.66 55.71 18.11
N ALA A 135 75.67 55.10 17.46
CA ALA A 135 75.45 54.03 16.49
C ALA A 135 74.79 52.81 17.15
N ILE A 136 75.26 52.38 18.32
CA ILE A 136 74.65 51.28 19.08
C ILE A 136 73.22 51.64 19.51
N ALA A 137 72.96 52.88 19.95
CA ALA A 137 71.62 53.32 20.32
C ALA A 137 70.67 53.35 19.12
N LEU A 138 71.12 53.79 17.94
CA LEU A 138 70.33 53.78 16.70
C LEU A 138 70.09 52.37 16.17
N SER A 139 71.09 51.48 16.23
CA SER A 139 70.91 50.06 15.93
C SER A 139 69.97 49.37 16.92
N SER A 140 70.00 49.76 18.20
CA SER A 140 69.09 49.24 19.24
C SER A 140 67.66 49.74 19.03
N LEU A 141 67.46 51.02 18.69
CA LEU A 141 66.15 51.56 18.31
C LEU A 141 65.64 50.92 17.02
N GLY A 142 66.50 50.72 16.02
CA GLY A 142 66.15 50.04 14.77
C GLY A 142 65.75 48.59 14.99
N PHE A 143 66.50 47.85 15.83
CA PHE A 143 66.17 46.48 16.23
C PHE A 143 64.89 46.41 17.07
N TYR A 144 64.65 47.37 17.96
CA TYR A 144 63.43 47.47 18.76
C TYR A 144 62.21 47.83 17.90
N ALA A 145 62.35 48.75 16.96
CA ALA A 145 61.31 49.08 15.97
C ALA A 145 61.04 47.92 15.01
N PHE A 146 62.07 47.15 14.62
CA PHE A 146 61.93 45.93 13.84
C PHE A 146 61.23 44.80 14.64
N GLN A 147 61.52 44.67 15.94
CA GLN A 147 60.78 43.82 16.87
C GLN A 147 59.31 44.24 17.00
N LEU A 148 59.02 45.54 17.14
CA LEU A 148 57.62 46.03 17.14
C LEU A 148 56.93 45.79 15.79
N SER A 149 57.65 45.91 14.67
CA SER A 149 57.13 45.63 13.34
C SER A 149 56.81 44.14 13.14
N GLN A 150 57.61 43.23 13.70
CA GLN A 150 57.30 41.79 13.72
C GLN A 150 56.20 41.40 14.73
N ASN A 151 55.90 42.26 15.69
CA ASN A 151 54.71 42.17 16.54
C ASN A 151 53.43 42.74 15.89
N SER A 152 53.47 43.09 14.59
CA SER A 152 52.24 43.23 13.80
C SER A 152 51.44 41.94 13.93
N THR A 153 50.23 42.04 14.48
CA THR A 153 49.35 40.93 14.86
C THR A 153 49.44 39.76 13.89
N LYS A 154 49.74 38.57 14.39
CA LYS A 154 49.37 37.33 13.69
C LYS A 154 47.86 37.39 13.50
N GLU A 155 47.40 37.77 12.30
CA GLU A 155 46.00 37.55 11.92
C GLU A 155 45.74 36.07 12.12
N THR A 156 44.93 35.80 13.13
CA THR A 156 44.58 34.45 13.54
C THR A 156 43.21 34.26 12.91
N PHE A 157 43.11 33.38 11.91
CA PHE A 157 41.88 33.13 11.18
C PHE A 157 40.87 32.32 11.99
N SER A 158 40.75 32.66 13.29
CA SER A 158 39.95 32.00 14.31
C SER A 158 38.60 32.66 14.55
N ASP A 159 38.23 33.71 13.79
CA ASP A 159 36.94 34.40 13.95
C ASP A 159 35.82 33.67 13.19
N VAL A 160 35.63 32.39 13.53
CA VAL A 160 34.43 31.63 13.20
C VAL A 160 33.62 31.51 14.48
N LYS A 161 32.33 31.82 14.41
CA LYS A 161 31.42 31.73 15.54
C LYS A 161 30.37 30.66 15.28
N ALA A 162 30.09 29.84 16.27
CA ALA A 162 29.15 28.73 16.19
C ALA A 162 28.23 28.75 17.40
N PHE A 163 26.93 28.63 17.16
CA PHE A 163 25.89 28.70 18.18
C PHE A 163 24.89 27.56 18.00
N ILE A 164 24.35 27.06 19.11
CA ILE A 164 23.22 26.14 19.12
C ILE A 164 21.97 26.93 19.55
N GLU A 165 20.87 26.76 18.82
CA GLU A 165 19.55 27.27 19.13
C GLU A 165 18.64 26.07 19.44
N ALA A 166 18.10 26.04 20.66
CA ALA A 166 17.26 24.96 21.18
C ALA A 166 16.13 25.55 22.05
N PRO A 167 15.01 24.83 22.26
CA PRO A 167 14.02 25.25 23.24
C PRO A 167 14.54 25.03 24.68
N THR A 168 14.18 25.94 25.59
CA THR A 168 14.61 25.86 27.00
C THR A 168 13.97 24.72 27.78
N THR A 169 12.78 24.26 27.34
CA THR A 169 12.06 23.12 27.92
C THR A 169 11.45 22.27 26.82
N ALA A 170 11.40 20.95 26.99
CA ALA A 170 10.67 20.06 26.10
C ALA A 170 10.15 18.81 26.83
N SER A 171 9.02 18.28 26.36
CA SER A 171 8.38 17.11 26.98
C SER A 171 9.10 15.80 26.64
N SER A 172 9.20 14.91 27.63
CA SER A 172 9.86 13.60 27.48
C SER A 172 9.16 12.74 26.41
N GLY A 173 9.94 12.28 25.43
CA GLY A 173 9.49 11.52 24.26
C GLY A 173 8.77 12.33 23.18
N SER A 174 8.71 13.66 23.29
CA SER A 174 8.31 14.54 22.18
C SER A 174 9.49 14.80 21.24
N PRO A 175 9.28 15.00 19.93
CA PRO A 175 10.34 15.43 19.03
C PRO A 175 10.71 16.89 19.32
N VAL A 176 12.01 17.18 19.29
CA VAL A 176 12.61 18.49 19.58
C VAL A 176 13.51 18.88 18.43
N ARG A 177 13.27 20.07 17.87
CA ARG A 177 14.08 20.62 16.78
C ARG A 177 15.23 21.45 17.36
N TRP A 178 16.43 21.19 16.85
CA TRP A 178 17.65 21.90 17.20
C TRP A 178 18.24 22.52 15.93
N LYS A 179 18.88 23.68 16.07
CA LYS A 179 19.50 24.42 14.97
C LYS A 179 20.92 24.82 15.37
N VAL A 180 21.90 24.54 14.51
CA VAL A 180 23.28 24.98 14.69
C VAL A 180 23.60 26.01 13.62
N ARG A 181 24.08 27.18 14.05
CA ARG A 181 24.42 28.31 13.18
C ARG A 181 25.92 28.52 13.21
N VAL A 182 26.59 28.40 12.06
CA VAL A 182 28.04 28.60 11.90
C VAL A 182 28.27 29.81 11.00
N VAL A 183 29.01 30.80 11.48
CA VAL A 183 29.27 32.07 10.80
C VAL A 183 30.76 32.32 10.69
N ASN A 184 31.26 32.47 9.46
CA ASN A 184 32.62 32.94 9.21
C ASN A 184 32.67 34.47 9.29
N GLN A 185 33.45 34.99 10.23
CA GLN A 185 33.74 36.43 10.39
C GLN A 185 35.19 36.77 10.01
N ASN A 186 35.96 35.80 9.50
CA ASN A 186 37.28 36.07 8.93
C ASN A 186 37.18 36.87 7.62
N ASN A 187 38.24 37.63 7.34
CA ASN A 187 38.49 38.31 6.06
C ASN A 187 38.83 37.35 4.89
N VAL A 188 38.96 36.04 5.16
CA VAL A 188 39.21 34.98 4.17
C VAL A 188 38.11 33.92 4.21
N SER A 189 37.86 33.29 3.06
CA SER A 189 36.95 32.14 2.97
C SER A 189 37.54 30.93 3.69
N ILE A 190 36.71 30.11 4.32
CA ILE A 190 37.11 28.85 4.98
C ILE A 190 36.58 27.65 4.21
N GLN A 191 37.29 26.52 4.27
CA GLN A 191 37.02 25.29 3.53
C GLN A 191 37.11 24.08 4.48
N GLN A 192 36.58 22.92 4.03
CA GLN A 192 36.57 21.67 4.82
C GLN A 192 35.93 21.88 6.20
N VAL A 193 34.80 22.58 6.25
CA VAL A 193 34.13 22.90 7.51
C VAL A 193 33.41 21.64 8.01
N GLU A 194 33.89 21.06 9.08
CA GLU A 194 33.31 19.88 9.73
C GLU A 194 32.76 20.26 11.09
N VAL A 195 31.44 20.17 11.26
CA VAL A 195 30.74 20.42 12.52
C VAL A 195 30.51 19.07 13.20
N LYS A 196 31.14 18.86 14.35
CA LYS A 196 30.97 17.67 15.16
C LYS A 196 30.18 18.01 16.42
N LEU A 197 29.01 17.40 16.56
CA LEU A 197 28.10 17.57 17.70
C LEU A 197 28.23 16.40 18.68
N ASN A 198 28.12 16.73 19.96
CA ASN A 198 28.14 15.81 21.08
C ASN A 198 26.83 16.01 21.86
N PHE A 199 25.93 15.04 21.75
CA PHE A 199 24.70 14.95 22.54
C PHE A 199 24.95 14.01 23.71
N ASP A 200 24.36 14.29 24.88
CA ASP A 200 24.39 13.34 25.99
C ASP A 200 23.39 12.17 25.80
N ARG A 201 23.32 11.28 26.80
CA ARG A 201 22.45 10.09 26.80
C ARG A 201 20.95 10.40 26.67
N THR A 202 20.54 11.63 26.93
CA THR A 202 19.14 12.04 27.02
C THR A 202 18.58 12.52 25.69
N PHE A 203 19.42 12.83 24.70
CA PHE A 203 18.99 13.19 23.35
C PHE A 203 19.25 12.04 22.37
N ARG A 204 18.20 11.62 21.65
CA ARG A 204 18.28 10.64 20.58
C ARG A 204 17.93 11.29 19.24
N TYR A 205 18.91 11.40 18.35
CA TYR A 205 18.71 11.86 16.97
C TYR A 205 17.64 11.02 16.24
N THR A 206 16.78 11.69 15.46
CA THR A 206 15.68 11.07 14.71
C THR A 206 15.82 11.30 13.21
N LYS A 207 16.02 12.55 12.76
CA LYS A 207 16.16 12.90 11.33
C LYS A 207 16.85 14.24 11.12
N ALA A 208 17.45 14.43 9.96
CA ALA A 208 17.87 15.74 9.48
C ALA A 208 16.68 16.53 8.91
N ILE A 209 16.83 17.85 8.85
CA ILE A 209 15.96 18.74 8.09
C ILE A 209 16.76 19.31 6.91
N ASN A 210 17.92 19.91 7.19
CA ASN A 210 18.89 20.40 6.21
C ASN A 210 20.20 20.83 6.91
N PRO A 211 21.40 20.49 6.41
CA PRO A 211 21.70 19.46 5.42
C PRO A 211 21.68 18.06 6.05
N ASP A 212 21.84 17.02 5.22
CA ASP A 212 22.05 15.66 5.71
C ASP A 212 23.40 15.51 6.43
N PRO A 213 23.49 14.70 7.50
CA PRO A 213 24.75 14.40 8.16
C PRO A 213 25.62 13.46 7.32
N ALA A 214 26.93 13.50 7.58
CA ALA A 214 27.91 12.56 7.03
C ALA A 214 27.95 11.21 7.78
N ASP A 215 27.15 11.06 8.83
CA ASP A 215 27.03 9.83 9.63
C ASP A 215 25.56 9.54 10.01
N THR A 216 25.24 8.27 10.28
CA THR A 216 23.87 7.85 10.60
C THR A 216 23.37 8.30 11.96
N SER A 217 24.25 8.80 12.83
CA SER A 217 23.90 9.25 14.18
C SER A 217 23.50 10.73 14.24
N GLY A 218 23.77 11.50 13.17
CA GLY A 218 23.53 12.95 13.14
C GLY A 218 24.55 13.77 13.91
N ASN A 219 25.74 13.22 14.16
CA ASN A 219 26.78 13.85 14.97
C ASN A 219 27.82 14.60 14.13
N LEU A 220 27.92 14.35 12.82
CA LEU A 220 28.93 14.94 11.95
C LEU A 220 28.30 15.54 10.69
N TYR A 221 28.52 16.83 10.47
CA TYR A 221 28.11 17.54 9.26
C TYR A 221 29.35 18.06 8.53
N LYS A 222 29.38 17.90 7.20
CA LYS A 222 30.49 18.38 6.34
C LYS A 222 29.98 19.40 5.35
N LEU A 223 30.57 20.58 5.35
CA LEU A 223 30.21 21.71 4.50
C LEU A 223 31.44 22.07 3.64
N ALA A 224 31.20 22.36 2.36
CA ALA A 224 32.29 22.55 1.39
C ALA A 224 33.17 23.77 1.71
N SER A 225 32.55 24.95 1.81
CA SER A 225 33.20 26.21 2.16
C SER A 225 32.19 27.24 2.68
N LEU A 226 32.69 28.22 3.45
CA LEU A 226 31.97 29.45 3.78
C LEU A 226 32.82 30.65 3.31
N SER A 227 32.16 31.61 2.67
CA SER A 227 32.82 32.81 2.14
C SER A 227 33.37 33.72 3.24
N ALA A 228 34.27 34.63 2.89
CA ALA A 228 34.76 35.68 3.79
C ALA A 228 33.61 36.59 4.27
N GLN A 229 33.77 37.28 5.41
CA GLN A 229 32.72 38.12 6.00
C GLN A 229 32.14 39.19 5.04
N ALA A 230 32.95 39.69 4.11
CA ALA A 230 32.57 40.75 3.16
C ALA A 230 31.96 40.23 1.85
N GLU A 231 31.88 38.91 1.62
CA GLU A 231 31.53 38.32 0.32
C GLU A 231 30.64 37.08 0.46
N GLY A 232 29.79 36.81 -0.52
CA GLY A 232 29.13 35.51 -0.72
C GLY A 232 28.27 35.01 0.45
N THR A 233 28.36 33.71 0.74
CA THR A 233 27.61 33.03 1.79
C THR A 233 28.57 32.64 2.92
N ASN A 234 28.67 33.50 3.93
CA ASN A 234 29.55 33.31 5.08
C ASN A 234 28.87 32.55 6.24
N GLU A 235 27.63 32.10 6.08
CA GLU A 235 26.84 31.42 7.11
C GLU A 235 26.34 30.05 6.63
N ALA A 236 26.39 29.05 7.52
CA ALA A 236 25.66 27.79 7.38
C ALA A 236 24.68 27.59 8.55
N ILE A 237 23.51 27.04 8.21
CA ILE A 237 22.47 26.65 9.15
C ILE A 237 22.27 25.13 9.01
N ILE A 238 22.45 24.41 10.10
CA ILE A 238 22.17 22.98 10.23
C ILE A 238 20.92 22.83 11.10
N GLN A 239 19.94 22.06 10.65
CA GLN A 239 18.69 21.79 11.36
C GLN A 239 18.39 20.29 11.38
N PHE A 240 17.97 19.80 12.55
CA PHE A 240 17.60 18.40 12.75
C PHE A 240 16.58 18.25 13.89
N GLU A 241 15.98 17.07 13.97
CA GLU A 241 15.06 16.68 15.04
C GLU A 241 15.56 15.43 15.76
N GLY A 242 15.43 15.43 17.08
CA GLY A 242 15.64 14.26 17.94
C GLY A 242 14.52 14.13 18.96
N THR A 243 14.61 13.14 19.85
CA THR A 243 13.67 12.92 20.96
C THR A 243 14.41 12.96 22.28
N LEU A 244 13.79 13.54 23.32
CA LEU A 244 14.37 13.57 24.66
C LEU A 244 13.89 12.39 25.52
N SER A 245 14.80 11.75 26.23
CA SER A 245 14.53 10.65 27.16
C SER A 245 15.40 10.78 28.41
N GLY A 246 14.76 11.14 29.52
CA GLY A 246 15.42 11.33 30.82
C GLY A 246 14.38 11.49 31.92
N ASN A 247 14.84 11.74 33.14
CA ASN A 247 13.96 12.05 34.25
C ASN A 247 13.31 13.43 34.05
N ILE A 248 12.17 13.66 34.71
CA ILE A 248 11.60 15.01 34.80
C ILE A 248 12.62 15.91 35.51
N ASP A 249 12.79 17.10 34.98
CA ASP A 249 13.76 18.13 35.41
C ASP A 249 15.25 17.79 35.14
N GLU A 250 15.56 16.66 34.49
CA GLU A 250 16.89 16.40 33.92
C GLU A 250 17.12 17.33 32.71
N GLU A 251 18.34 17.82 32.52
CA GLU A 251 18.69 18.70 31.39
C GLU A 251 19.38 17.90 30.29
N ALA A 252 18.84 18.00 29.07
CA ALA A 252 19.50 17.50 27.87
C ALA A 252 20.53 18.52 27.38
N VAL A 253 21.80 18.11 27.30
CA VAL A 253 22.92 18.95 26.94
C VAL A 253 23.44 18.59 25.55
N MET A 254 23.63 19.61 24.71
CA MET A 254 24.32 19.51 23.43
C MET A 254 25.51 20.46 23.42
N SER A 255 26.65 19.98 22.96
CA SER A 255 27.84 20.79 22.68
C SER A 255 28.47 20.34 21.36
N GLY A 256 29.57 20.96 20.94
CA GLY A 256 30.25 20.52 19.73
C GLY A 256 31.57 21.23 19.47
N GLU A 257 32.11 20.99 18.28
CA GLU A 257 33.28 21.67 17.74
C GLU A 257 33.10 21.87 16.24
N VAL A 258 33.45 23.05 15.73
CA VAL A 258 33.59 23.32 14.30
C VAL A 258 35.07 23.31 13.96
N THR A 259 35.49 22.41 13.08
CA THR A 259 36.86 22.40 12.53
C THR A 259 36.87 22.84 11.08
N TYR A 260 37.87 23.62 10.65
CA TYR A 260 37.95 24.16 9.28
C TYR A 260 39.39 24.51 8.90
N VAL A 261 39.60 24.81 7.61
CA VAL A 261 40.88 25.25 7.05
C VAL A 261 40.67 26.61 6.34
N PRO A 262 41.36 27.69 6.73
CA PRO A 262 41.33 28.95 5.99
C PRO A 262 41.89 28.79 4.55
N THR A 263 41.30 29.50 3.60
CA THR A 263 41.83 29.57 2.22
C THR A 263 43.16 30.32 2.22
N PRO A 264 44.23 29.79 1.59
CA PRO A 264 45.58 30.33 1.79
C PRO A 264 45.75 31.76 1.28
N LEU A 265 46.29 32.62 2.15
CA LEU A 265 47.09 33.76 1.74
C LEU A 265 48.51 33.27 1.40
N ALA A 266 49.13 33.84 0.37
CA ALA A 266 50.41 33.36 -0.14
C ALA A 266 51.51 33.32 0.94
N GLY A 267 52.09 32.14 1.17
CA GLY A 267 53.27 31.96 2.04
C GLY A 267 53.00 31.61 3.51
N ARG A 268 51.82 31.11 3.89
CA ARG A 268 51.56 30.60 5.25
C ARG A 268 51.10 29.13 5.28
N GLU A 269 51.36 28.47 6.40
CA GLU A 269 51.03 27.07 6.65
C GLU A 269 49.55 26.91 7.04
N ASN A 270 48.81 26.10 6.29
CA ASN A 270 47.37 25.89 6.46
C ASN A 270 47.09 24.91 7.61
N SER A 271 47.16 25.39 8.84
CA SER A 271 46.71 24.63 10.01
C SER A 271 45.18 24.54 10.05
N ARG A 272 44.65 23.35 10.35
CA ARG A 272 43.23 23.17 10.68
C ARG A 272 42.95 23.81 12.04
N ILE A 273 41.93 24.64 12.11
CA ILE A 273 41.51 25.35 13.33
C ILE A 273 40.24 24.66 13.86
N GLY A 274 40.17 24.46 15.17
CA GLY A 274 38.98 23.99 15.88
C GLY A 274 38.41 25.12 16.75
N VAL A 275 37.09 25.32 16.69
CA VAL A 275 36.35 26.27 17.53
C VAL A 275 35.28 25.49 18.30
N PRO A 276 35.30 25.49 19.65
CA PRO A 276 34.26 24.84 20.44
C PRO A 276 32.92 25.57 20.28
N ILE A 277 31.84 24.81 20.33
CA ILE A 277 30.47 25.32 20.38
C ILE A 277 30.02 25.27 21.84
N GLU A 278 29.54 26.40 22.38
CA GLU A 278 29.05 26.47 23.75
C GLU A 278 27.87 25.50 23.98
N ALA A 279 27.76 24.98 25.19
CA ALA A 279 26.82 23.91 25.50
C ALA A 279 25.41 24.47 25.80
N GLU A 280 24.44 24.12 24.97
CA GLU A 280 23.05 24.54 25.10
C GLU A 280 22.19 23.47 25.80
N ARG A 281 21.14 23.89 26.51
CA ARG A 281 20.41 23.04 27.47
C ARG A 281 18.89 23.08 27.28
N THR A 282 18.27 21.90 27.23
CA THR A 282 16.81 21.75 27.24
C THR A 282 16.36 20.95 28.46
N ARG A 283 15.60 21.56 29.36
CA ARG A 283 15.05 20.88 30.55
C ARG A 283 13.88 19.96 30.17
N ILE A 284 13.94 18.69 30.59
CA ILE A 284 12.96 17.67 30.27
C ILE A 284 11.73 17.82 31.19
N THR A 285 10.54 17.95 30.60
CA THR A 285 9.27 18.01 31.34
C THR A 285 8.48 16.71 31.21
N SER A 286 7.48 16.52 32.07
CA SER A 286 6.49 15.44 31.94
C SER A 286 5.81 15.46 30.55
N PRO A 287 5.51 14.30 29.94
CA PRO A 287 4.75 14.26 28.69
C PRO A 287 3.34 14.85 28.88
N GLN A 288 2.93 15.71 27.94
CA GLN A 288 1.60 16.34 27.97
C GLN A 288 0.48 15.41 27.48
N ILE A 289 0.81 14.48 26.58
CA ILE A 289 -0.12 13.49 26.03
C ILE A 289 0.50 12.09 26.11
N GLY A 290 -0.28 11.13 26.61
CA GLY A 290 -0.03 9.69 26.45
C GLY A 290 -0.68 9.19 25.16
N VAL A 291 0.01 8.36 24.38
CA VAL A 291 -0.55 7.76 23.14
C VAL A 291 -0.18 6.28 23.08
N THR A 292 -1.18 5.43 22.89
CA THR A 292 -1.04 4.01 22.60
C THR A 292 -1.71 3.70 21.27
N MET A 293 -1.04 2.96 20.40
CA MET A 293 -1.63 2.50 19.13
C MET A 293 -1.56 0.98 19.09
N THR A 294 -2.72 0.33 18.97
CA THR A 294 -2.86 -1.13 19.06
C THR A 294 -3.68 -1.64 17.88
N PRO A 295 -3.15 -2.56 17.05
CA PRO A 295 -3.95 -3.25 16.04
C PRO A 295 -4.84 -4.30 16.71
N THR A 296 -6.11 -4.38 16.31
CA THR A 296 -7.08 -5.37 16.82
C THR A 296 -6.64 -6.80 16.51
N GLN A 297 -5.89 -6.99 15.41
CA GLN A 297 -5.17 -8.23 15.09
C GLN A 297 -3.77 -7.88 14.57
N ARG A 298 -2.72 -8.52 15.10
CA ARG A 298 -1.35 -8.30 14.61
C ARG A 298 -1.12 -8.96 13.25
N ASP A 299 -1.61 -10.18 13.09
CA ASP A 299 -1.51 -10.95 11.85
C ASP A 299 -2.85 -10.84 11.10
N VAL A 300 -2.84 -10.24 9.91
CA VAL A 300 -4.05 -10.00 9.09
C VAL A 300 -3.88 -10.61 7.71
N GLN A 301 -4.92 -11.25 7.19
CA GLN A 301 -4.86 -11.91 5.89
C GLN A 301 -4.81 -10.90 4.74
N ASN A 302 -3.99 -11.17 3.72
CA ASN A 302 -3.88 -10.39 2.50
C ASN A 302 -5.27 -10.21 1.86
N GLY A 303 -5.67 -8.96 1.60
CA GLY A 303 -7.00 -8.60 1.08
C GLY A 303 -8.10 -8.50 2.14
N SER A 304 -7.81 -8.68 3.43
CA SER A 304 -8.78 -8.52 4.54
C SER A 304 -8.69 -7.15 5.22
N GLU A 305 -9.73 -6.77 5.95
CA GLU A 305 -9.77 -5.56 6.77
C GLU A 305 -8.90 -5.72 8.04
N ALA A 306 -8.05 -4.73 8.30
CA ALA A 306 -7.39 -4.50 9.58
C ALA A 306 -8.04 -3.32 10.29
N GLU A 307 -8.15 -3.39 11.62
CA GLU A 307 -8.56 -2.29 12.49
C GLU A 307 -7.40 -1.92 13.42
N ILE A 308 -7.13 -0.62 13.57
CA ILE A 308 -6.13 -0.05 14.46
C ILE A 308 -6.81 0.95 15.39
N ALA A 309 -6.66 0.76 16.70
CA ALA A 309 -7.14 1.68 17.71
C ALA A 309 -5.97 2.54 18.23
N VAL A 310 -6.10 3.86 18.08
CA VAL A 310 -5.25 4.87 18.72
C VAL A 310 -6.01 5.42 19.93
N VAL A 311 -5.48 5.16 21.12
CA VAL A 311 -5.97 5.69 22.38
C VAL A 311 -5.00 6.79 22.83
N PHE A 312 -5.51 7.99 23.07
CA PHE A 312 -4.69 9.12 23.50
C PHE A 312 -5.32 9.89 24.66
N GLU A 313 -4.49 10.28 25.61
CA GLU A 313 -4.89 10.85 26.89
C GLU A 313 -4.12 12.14 27.17
N ASN A 314 -4.82 13.20 27.61
CA ASN A 314 -4.17 14.41 28.12
C ASN A 314 -3.73 14.18 29.56
N LEU A 315 -2.42 14.02 29.75
CA LEU A 315 -1.77 13.78 31.04
C LEU A 315 -1.49 15.07 31.82
N SER A 316 -1.79 16.24 31.23
CA SER A 316 -1.59 17.55 31.86
C SER A 316 -2.81 18.00 32.68
N GLU A 317 -2.58 18.88 33.64
CA GLU A 317 -3.64 19.50 34.45
C GLU A 317 -4.47 20.55 33.66
N LYS A 318 -4.06 20.87 32.43
CA LYS A 318 -4.67 21.90 31.57
C LYS A 318 -5.46 21.27 30.43
N GLU A 319 -6.45 21.99 29.92
CA GLU A 319 -7.07 21.65 28.64
C GLU A 319 -6.07 21.89 27.50
N LEU A 320 -5.91 20.91 26.61
CA LEU A 320 -5.17 21.06 25.36
C LEU A 320 -6.15 21.44 24.25
N LYS A 321 -5.74 22.31 23.33
CA LYS A 321 -6.61 22.88 22.28
C LYS A 321 -5.97 22.74 20.91
N ASP A 322 -6.81 22.82 19.89
CA ASP A 322 -6.41 22.87 18.47
C ASP A 322 -5.43 21.74 18.12
N LEU A 323 -5.79 20.53 18.57
CA LEU A 323 -5.02 19.32 18.35
C LEU A 323 -5.30 18.74 16.96
N ARG A 324 -4.26 18.22 16.33
CA ARG A 324 -4.32 17.47 15.07
C ARG A 324 -3.78 16.07 15.32
N VAL A 325 -4.64 15.06 15.15
CA VAL A 325 -4.21 13.66 15.06
C VAL A 325 -3.96 13.35 13.59
N ARG A 326 -2.76 12.92 13.25
CA ARG A 326 -2.37 12.52 11.90
C ARG A 326 -1.86 11.09 11.91
N MET A 327 -2.47 10.21 11.11
CA MET A 327 -1.88 8.92 10.78
C MET A 327 -1.03 9.01 9.51
N THR A 328 0.04 8.22 9.45
CA THR A 328 0.76 7.91 8.22
C THR A 328 0.67 6.42 7.99
N TYR A 329 0.10 6.05 6.85
CA TYR A 329 -0.08 4.67 6.42
C TYR A 329 1.20 4.14 5.75
N PRO A 330 1.40 2.81 5.70
CA PRO A 330 2.57 2.21 5.06
C PRO A 330 2.71 2.62 3.60
N ASP A 331 3.93 3.00 3.21
CA ASP A 331 4.28 3.28 1.81
C ASP A 331 4.03 2.06 0.90
N ARG A 332 3.95 2.31 -0.41
CA ARG A 332 3.81 1.30 -1.49
C ARG A 332 2.45 0.59 -1.55
N GLY A 333 1.38 1.19 -1.00
CA GLY A 333 0.01 0.70 -1.20
C GLY A 333 -0.36 -0.54 -0.40
N GLY A 334 0.43 -0.90 0.62
CA GLY A 334 0.15 -2.06 1.47
C GLY A 334 -1.07 -1.91 2.38
N PHE A 335 -1.69 -0.73 2.43
CA PHE A 335 -2.92 -0.46 3.17
C PHE A 335 -3.82 0.49 2.39
N THR A 336 -5.11 0.19 2.30
CA THR A 336 -6.14 1.05 1.71
C THR A 336 -7.17 1.41 2.77
N TYR A 337 -7.18 2.67 3.20
CA TYR A 337 -8.17 3.20 4.14
C TYR A 337 -9.61 2.89 3.70
N SER A 338 -10.46 2.49 4.63
CA SER A 338 -11.88 2.19 4.40
C SER A 338 -12.82 3.02 5.28
N SER A 339 -12.52 3.16 6.58
CA SER A 339 -13.32 3.99 7.49
C SER A 339 -12.55 4.39 8.75
N SER A 340 -13.11 5.31 9.53
CA SER A 340 -12.62 5.66 10.87
C SER A 340 -13.78 6.01 11.80
N GLU A 341 -13.52 5.91 13.11
CA GLU A 341 -14.43 6.32 14.19
C GLU A 341 -13.60 7.05 15.25
N LEU A 342 -13.71 8.38 15.31
CA LEU A 342 -13.18 9.16 16.43
C LEU A 342 -14.28 9.33 17.48
N ILE A 343 -14.04 8.76 18.64
CA ILE A 343 -14.92 8.74 19.81
C ILE A 343 -14.38 9.75 20.82
N LEU A 344 -15.10 10.86 21.00
CA LEU A 344 -14.80 11.88 21.98
C LEU A 344 -15.48 11.52 23.32
N ASP A 345 -14.75 11.60 24.42
CA ASP A 345 -15.30 11.25 25.73
C ASP A 345 -16.40 12.24 26.15
N ASN A 346 -17.54 11.70 26.61
CA ASN A 346 -18.78 12.40 26.99
C ASN A 346 -19.64 12.96 25.84
N THR A 347 -19.49 12.50 24.58
CA THR A 347 -20.46 12.78 23.49
C THR A 347 -21.03 11.50 22.89
N THR A 348 -22.29 11.53 22.44
CA THR A 348 -22.87 10.50 21.54
C THR A 348 -22.41 10.66 20.09
N ASP A 349 -21.80 11.81 19.78
CA ASP A 349 -21.37 12.19 18.44
C ASP A 349 -20.02 11.52 18.11
N VAL A 350 -20.10 10.37 17.44
CA VAL A 350 -18.93 9.69 16.85
C VAL A 350 -18.63 10.32 15.50
N LYS A 351 -17.40 10.79 15.31
CA LYS A 351 -16.97 11.38 14.04
C LYS A 351 -16.42 10.29 13.12
N THR A 352 -17.14 10.01 12.04
CA THR A 352 -16.83 8.90 11.11
C THR A 352 -16.08 9.32 9.83
N VAL A 353 -15.80 10.61 9.67
CA VAL A 353 -15.15 11.19 8.49
C VAL A 353 -13.94 12.02 8.95
N PRO A 354 -12.73 11.79 8.38
CA PRO A 354 -11.56 12.63 8.59
C PRO A 354 -11.80 14.08 8.14
N ASP A 355 -11.07 15.03 8.70
CA ASP A 355 -11.18 16.45 8.33
C ASP A 355 -10.40 16.81 7.07
N ASP A 356 -9.27 16.13 6.85
CA ASP A 356 -8.40 16.32 5.70
C ASP A 356 -7.86 14.96 5.22
N GLY A 357 -7.86 14.79 3.90
CA GLY A 357 -7.54 13.54 3.22
C GLY A 357 -8.32 12.33 3.77
N ASN A 358 -7.57 11.30 4.18
CA ASN A 358 -8.10 10.07 4.78
C ASN A 358 -7.38 9.71 6.10
N ASN A 359 -6.67 10.67 6.69
CA ASN A 359 -5.64 10.40 7.70
C ASN A 359 -5.43 11.54 8.71
N VAL A 360 -6.26 12.59 8.70
CA VAL A 360 -6.16 13.73 9.61
C VAL A 360 -7.49 13.99 10.31
N TRP A 361 -7.45 14.16 11.63
CA TRP A 361 -8.58 14.54 12.46
C TRP A 361 -8.21 15.72 13.35
N PHE A 362 -9.00 16.81 13.29
CA PHE A 362 -8.89 17.96 14.17
C PHE A 362 -9.78 17.79 15.40
N ILE A 363 -9.23 18.16 16.56
CA ILE A 363 -9.86 18.06 17.87
C ILE A 363 -9.74 19.43 18.54
N SER A 364 -10.83 20.17 18.61
CA SER A 364 -10.84 21.55 19.12
C SER A 364 -10.37 21.64 20.57
N SER A 365 -10.72 20.66 21.42
CA SER A 365 -10.05 20.48 22.71
C SER A 365 -10.07 19.04 23.24
N LEU A 366 -9.07 18.75 24.07
CA LEU A 366 -8.94 17.53 24.86
C LEU A 366 -8.83 17.95 26.33
N PRO A 367 -9.90 17.78 27.14
CA PRO A 367 -9.90 18.23 28.53
C PRO A 367 -8.84 17.52 29.39
N ARG A 368 -8.47 18.13 30.52
CA ARG A 368 -7.49 17.56 31.47
C ARG A 368 -7.87 16.13 31.89
N LEU A 369 -6.89 15.22 31.93
CA LEU A 369 -7.07 13.83 32.38
C LEU A 369 -8.22 13.11 31.66
N ARG A 370 -8.41 13.39 30.35
CA ARG A 370 -9.36 12.71 29.49
C ARG A 370 -8.66 11.92 28.40
N THR A 371 -9.23 10.76 28.13
CA THR A 371 -8.85 9.84 27.06
C THR A 371 -9.84 9.97 25.90
N GLN A 372 -9.36 9.89 24.67
CA GLN A 372 -10.17 9.73 23.46
C GLN A 372 -9.66 8.53 22.66
N THR A 373 -10.51 7.98 21.79
CA THR A 373 -10.16 6.83 20.95
C THR A 373 -10.48 7.12 19.49
N LEU A 374 -9.48 6.99 18.63
CA LEU A 374 -9.63 6.93 17.18
C LEU A 374 -9.47 5.48 16.74
N LYS A 375 -10.46 4.92 16.06
CA LYS A 375 -10.31 3.66 15.31
C LYS A 375 -10.15 3.97 13.83
N VAL A 376 -9.26 3.26 13.15
CA VAL A 376 -9.08 3.32 11.70
C VAL A 376 -9.11 1.93 11.11
N LYS A 377 -9.86 1.76 10.03
CA LYS A 377 -10.03 0.52 9.29
C LYS A 377 -9.54 0.64 7.86
N GLY A 378 -9.03 -0.45 7.32
CA GLY A 378 -8.67 -0.53 5.90
C GLY A 378 -8.19 -1.90 5.48
N ILE A 379 -8.18 -2.14 4.17
CA ILE A 379 -7.75 -3.40 3.57
C ILE A 379 -6.22 -3.46 3.52
N VAL A 380 -5.62 -4.51 4.08
CA VAL A 380 -4.18 -4.76 3.96
C VAL A 380 -3.85 -5.52 2.68
N GLN A 381 -2.74 -5.17 2.06
CA GLN A 381 -2.20 -5.86 0.88
C GLN A 381 -0.69 -6.10 1.02
N GLY A 382 -0.21 -7.27 0.60
CA GLY A 382 1.21 -7.58 0.64
C GLY A 382 1.54 -9.06 0.46
N ALA A 383 2.83 -9.35 0.43
CA ALA A 383 3.32 -10.73 0.48
C ALA A 383 3.29 -11.27 1.93
N ASP A 384 3.32 -12.59 2.07
CA ASP A 384 3.35 -13.28 3.36
C ASP A 384 4.55 -12.82 4.22
N GLY A 385 4.30 -12.47 5.48
CA GLY A 385 5.30 -12.00 6.44
C GLY A 385 5.69 -10.52 6.31
N VAL A 386 5.14 -9.76 5.35
CA VAL A 386 5.44 -8.32 5.20
C VAL A 386 4.90 -7.54 6.40
N LYS A 387 5.76 -6.71 7.02
CA LYS A 387 5.39 -5.80 8.09
C LYS A 387 4.99 -4.43 7.56
N LEU A 388 3.73 -4.10 7.76
CA LEU A 388 3.14 -2.79 7.47
C LEU A 388 3.27 -1.91 8.71
N ASN A 389 4.13 -0.89 8.65
CA ASN A 389 4.33 0.05 9.74
C ASN A 389 3.36 1.22 9.62
N PHE A 390 2.65 1.49 10.72
CA PHE A 390 1.78 2.64 10.89
C PHE A 390 2.45 3.61 11.87
N LEU A 391 2.30 4.90 11.60
CA LEU A 391 2.72 5.99 12.49
C LEU A 391 1.48 6.82 12.82
N VAL A 392 1.36 7.26 14.07
CA VAL A 392 0.44 8.32 14.47
C VAL A 392 1.21 9.42 15.17
N GLU A 393 0.88 10.66 14.84
CA GLU A 393 1.38 11.89 15.42
C GLU A 393 0.20 12.69 15.98
N ILE A 394 0.38 13.29 17.15
CA ILE A 394 -0.55 14.24 17.73
C ILE A 394 0.19 15.56 17.88
N ASP A 395 -0.30 16.56 17.15
CA ASP A 395 0.30 17.89 17.08
C ASP A 395 -0.65 18.92 17.71
N THR A 396 -0.11 20.05 18.15
CA THR A 396 -0.86 21.23 18.57
C THR A 396 -0.56 22.40 17.63
N LEU A 397 -1.52 23.30 17.43
CA LEU A 397 -1.26 24.55 16.73
C LEU A 397 -0.40 25.50 17.59
N GLY A 398 0.75 25.90 17.09
CA GLY A 398 1.64 26.88 17.72
C GLY A 398 1.19 28.32 17.47
N SER A 399 1.73 29.26 18.26
CA SER A 399 1.43 30.70 18.14
C SER A 399 1.90 31.33 16.82
N ASP A 400 2.77 30.65 16.09
CA ASP A 400 3.24 31.01 14.75
C ASP A 400 2.34 30.46 13.62
N GLY A 401 1.25 29.76 13.98
CA GLY A 401 0.34 29.11 13.03
C GLY A 401 0.87 27.78 12.47
N THR A 402 1.98 27.25 13.00
CA THR A 402 2.53 25.95 12.58
C THR A 402 2.13 24.84 13.54
N TYR A 403 1.95 23.61 13.03
CA TYR A 403 1.68 22.46 13.89
C TYR A 403 2.98 21.92 14.48
N GLN A 404 3.03 21.83 15.81
CA GLN A 404 4.16 21.31 16.58
C GLN A 404 3.78 19.97 17.23
N SER A 405 4.61 18.94 17.05
CA SER A 405 4.25 17.59 17.48
C SER A 405 4.45 17.39 18.97
N LEU A 406 3.36 17.03 19.67
CA LEU A 406 3.36 16.73 21.10
C LEU A 406 3.80 15.29 21.37
N ARG A 407 3.34 14.34 20.54
CA ARG A 407 3.68 12.92 20.70
C ARG A 407 3.54 12.17 19.38
N SER A 408 4.37 11.15 19.19
CA SER A 408 4.19 10.15 18.13
C SER A 408 4.39 8.73 18.65
N THR A 409 3.81 7.76 17.96
CA THR A 409 4.01 6.32 18.21
C THR A 409 3.79 5.49 16.95
N THR A 410 4.31 4.25 16.93
CA THR A 410 4.25 3.36 15.75
C THR A 410 3.79 1.96 16.13
N THR A 411 3.22 1.21 15.17
CA THR A 411 2.89 -0.22 15.31
C THR A 411 3.04 -0.95 13.99
N ASP A 412 3.34 -2.26 14.05
CA ASP A 412 3.31 -3.17 12.90
C ASP A 412 2.03 -3.99 12.82
N VAL A 413 1.50 -4.16 11.60
CA VAL A 413 0.59 -5.25 11.20
C VAL A 413 1.37 -6.16 10.24
N VAL A 414 1.27 -7.47 10.43
CA VAL A 414 1.91 -8.47 9.58
C VAL A 414 0.90 -9.01 8.58
N VAL A 415 1.21 -8.90 7.29
CA VAL A 415 0.39 -9.51 6.23
C VAL A 415 0.64 -11.01 6.23
N THR A 416 -0.43 -11.79 6.25
CA THR A 416 -0.42 -13.25 6.11
C THR A 416 -1.10 -13.67 4.83
N SER A 417 -0.55 -14.67 4.15
CA SER A 417 -1.21 -15.32 3.02
C SER A 417 -2.50 -16.00 3.48
N GLN A 418 -3.51 -16.08 2.60
CA GLN A 418 -4.65 -16.96 2.88
C GLN A 418 -4.12 -18.40 3.00
N PRO A 419 -4.30 -19.05 4.16
CA PRO A 419 -3.63 -20.32 4.46
C PRO A 419 -4.15 -21.49 3.61
N LEU A 420 -5.34 -21.36 3.03
CA LEU A 420 -5.94 -22.32 2.11
C LEU A 420 -6.43 -21.60 0.85
N VAL A 421 -6.04 -22.09 -0.33
CA VAL A 421 -6.64 -21.74 -1.62
C VAL A 421 -7.70 -22.77 -1.95
N LEU A 422 -8.85 -22.30 -2.44
CA LEU A 422 -10.02 -23.10 -2.81
C LEU A 422 -10.52 -22.65 -4.19
N THR A 423 -10.80 -23.58 -5.10
CA THR A 423 -11.47 -23.29 -6.38
C THR A 423 -12.53 -24.34 -6.68
N THR A 424 -13.53 -24.01 -7.52
CA THR A 424 -14.56 -24.95 -7.96
C THR A 424 -14.98 -24.70 -9.41
N GLU A 425 -15.21 -25.78 -10.16
CA GLU A 425 -15.58 -25.76 -11.58
C GLU A 425 -16.40 -27.01 -11.97
N VAL A 426 -16.98 -27.01 -13.18
CA VAL A 426 -17.56 -28.21 -13.81
C VAL A 426 -16.56 -28.78 -14.83
N GLU A 427 -16.19 -30.05 -14.63
CA GLU A 427 -15.21 -30.76 -15.47
C GLU A 427 -15.66 -30.80 -16.94
N GLY A 428 -14.71 -30.56 -17.85
CA GLY A 428 -14.93 -30.58 -19.30
C GLY A 428 -15.69 -29.38 -19.89
N ARG A 429 -16.11 -28.40 -19.08
CA ARG A 429 -16.94 -27.25 -19.51
C ARG A 429 -16.24 -25.89 -19.43
N THR A 430 -14.91 -25.86 -19.46
CA THR A 430 -14.12 -24.62 -19.39
C THR A 430 -14.27 -23.72 -20.62
N ALA A 431 -14.57 -24.29 -21.79
CA ALA A 431 -14.72 -23.55 -23.04
C ALA A 431 -16.14 -22.95 -23.21
N SER A 432 -17.18 -23.78 -23.17
CA SER A 432 -18.56 -23.37 -23.47
C SER A 432 -19.36 -22.91 -22.24
N LYS A 433 -18.98 -23.31 -21.02
CA LYS A 433 -19.73 -23.03 -19.77
C LYS A 433 -21.25 -23.31 -19.87
N THR A 434 -21.65 -24.33 -20.63
CA THR A 434 -23.06 -24.65 -20.90
C THR A 434 -23.51 -26.03 -20.40
N TYR A 435 -24.81 -26.20 -20.13
CA TYR A 435 -25.40 -27.50 -19.78
C TYR A 435 -26.80 -27.71 -20.41
N GLN A 436 -27.19 -28.97 -20.58
CA GLN A 436 -28.44 -29.42 -21.22
C GLN A 436 -29.24 -30.40 -20.32
N PRO A 437 -30.51 -30.70 -20.62
CA PRO A 437 -31.29 -31.69 -19.87
C PRO A 437 -30.68 -33.09 -19.99
N GLY A 438 -30.64 -33.85 -18.90
CA GLY A 438 -30.05 -35.19 -18.87
C GLY A 438 -28.52 -35.24 -18.80
N ASP A 439 -27.83 -34.09 -18.90
CA ASP A 439 -26.38 -34.00 -18.68
C ASP A 439 -25.98 -34.60 -17.33
N THR A 440 -24.81 -35.25 -17.27
CA THR A 440 -24.15 -35.56 -16.00
C THR A 440 -23.04 -34.53 -15.78
N LEU A 441 -23.21 -33.65 -14.79
CA LEU A 441 -22.25 -32.61 -14.44
C LEU A 441 -21.33 -33.14 -13.35
N THR A 442 -20.02 -33.16 -13.60
CA THR A 442 -19.01 -33.49 -12.57
C THR A 442 -18.44 -32.19 -12.02
N PHE A 443 -18.76 -31.88 -10.79
CA PHE A 443 -18.24 -30.73 -10.05
C PHE A 443 -16.90 -31.11 -9.42
N VAL A 444 -15.92 -30.22 -9.54
CA VAL A 444 -14.54 -30.41 -9.08
C VAL A 444 -14.18 -29.29 -8.14
N ILE A 445 -13.85 -29.63 -6.89
CA ILE A 445 -13.33 -28.67 -5.90
C ILE A 445 -11.85 -28.96 -5.69
N ASN A 446 -10.99 -28.00 -6.00
CA ASN A 446 -9.56 -28.09 -5.73
C ASN A 446 -9.20 -27.27 -4.50
N TYR A 447 -8.36 -27.82 -3.63
CA TYR A 447 -7.91 -27.13 -2.42
C TYR A 447 -6.40 -27.30 -2.21
N GLN A 448 -5.72 -26.27 -1.70
CA GLN A 448 -4.30 -26.32 -1.38
C GLN A 448 -3.99 -25.51 -0.12
N ASN A 449 -3.33 -26.13 0.87
CA ASN A 449 -2.73 -25.41 1.98
C ASN A 449 -1.54 -24.60 1.46
N LYS A 450 -1.62 -23.27 1.49
CA LYS A 450 -0.52 -22.37 1.08
C LYS A 450 0.34 -21.89 2.24
N SER A 451 -0.06 -22.15 3.49
CA SER A 451 0.71 -21.76 4.66
C SER A 451 1.97 -22.62 4.87
N ASN A 452 2.78 -22.22 5.85
CA ASN A 452 3.95 -22.95 6.34
C ASN A 452 3.63 -23.90 7.52
N ARG A 453 2.35 -24.10 7.87
CA ARG A 453 1.88 -24.95 8.97
C ARG A 453 0.83 -25.96 8.46
N PRO A 454 0.65 -27.12 9.11
CA PRO A 454 -0.48 -28.00 8.79
C PRO A 454 -1.81 -27.33 9.15
N LEU A 455 -2.87 -27.64 8.39
CA LEU A 455 -4.25 -27.30 8.76
C LEU A 455 -4.93 -28.55 9.32
N THR A 456 -5.61 -28.45 10.47
CA THR A 456 -6.16 -29.59 11.20
C THR A 456 -7.68 -29.56 11.27
N SER A 457 -8.29 -30.76 11.20
CA SER A 457 -9.74 -30.94 11.14
C SER A 457 -10.40 -30.06 10.06
N LEU A 458 -9.85 -30.11 8.84
CA LEU A 458 -10.37 -29.39 7.69
C LEU A 458 -11.71 -29.99 7.26
N GLU A 459 -12.68 -29.13 7.02
CA GLU A 459 -13.99 -29.46 6.49
C GLU A 459 -14.22 -28.63 5.24
N ILE A 460 -14.68 -29.28 4.18
CA ILE A 460 -15.00 -28.63 2.90
C ILE A 460 -16.46 -28.93 2.58
N LEU A 461 -17.20 -27.88 2.22
CA LEU A 461 -18.57 -27.95 1.75
C LEU A 461 -18.61 -27.62 0.25
N GLY A 462 -19.40 -28.37 -0.51
CA GLY A 462 -19.67 -28.11 -1.93
C GLY A 462 -21.17 -28.01 -2.16
N PHE A 463 -21.60 -26.98 -2.86
CA PHE A 463 -23.00 -26.76 -3.20
C PHE A 463 -23.09 -26.01 -4.53
N VAL A 464 -24.30 -25.93 -5.10
CA VAL A 464 -24.52 -25.25 -6.38
C VAL A 464 -25.72 -24.33 -6.21
N ASP A 465 -25.55 -23.05 -6.58
CA ASP A 465 -26.70 -22.15 -6.76
C ASP A 465 -27.51 -22.68 -7.95
N ASP A 466 -28.72 -23.16 -7.68
CA ASP A 466 -29.63 -23.80 -8.63
C ASP A 466 -31.05 -23.27 -8.37
N GLU A 467 -31.31 -22.03 -8.78
CA GLU A 467 -32.58 -21.33 -8.54
C GLU A 467 -33.77 -22.08 -9.18
N ALA A 468 -33.56 -22.60 -10.38
CA ALA A 468 -34.56 -23.36 -11.11
C ALA A 468 -34.72 -24.82 -10.66
N ASN A 469 -33.91 -25.31 -9.70
CA ASN A 469 -33.92 -26.67 -9.20
C ASN A 469 -33.82 -27.70 -10.36
N VAL A 470 -32.83 -27.55 -11.23
CA VAL A 470 -32.60 -28.44 -12.39
C VAL A 470 -31.75 -29.65 -12.06
N LEU A 471 -31.02 -29.66 -10.94
CA LEU A 471 -30.19 -30.78 -10.49
C LEU A 471 -31.01 -31.85 -9.75
N ASP A 472 -30.81 -33.12 -10.10
CA ASP A 472 -31.36 -34.25 -9.35
C ASP A 472 -30.33 -34.81 -8.36
N TYR A 473 -30.30 -34.25 -7.15
CA TYR A 473 -29.42 -34.70 -6.06
C TYR A 473 -29.62 -36.17 -5.65
N LYS A 474 -30.70 -36.85 -6.08
CA LYS A 474 -30.84 -38.32 -5.89
C LYS A 474 -29.87 -39.13 -6.76
N THR A 475 -29.34 -38.51 -7.83
CA THR A 475 -28.35 -39.10 -8.74
C THR A 475 -26.91 -38.79 -8.32
N LEU A 476 -26.71 -38.12 -7.17
CA LEU A 476 -25.38 -37.73 -6.71
C LEU A 476 -24.49 -38.96 -6.51
N ALA A 477 -23.33 -38.94 -7.14
CA ALA A 477 -22.30 -39.97 -7.00
C ALA A 477 -20.93 -39.33 -6.73
N TYR A 478 -20.18 -39.92 -5.80
CA TYR A 478 -18.80 -39.54 -5.51
C TYR A 478 -17.84 -40.12 -6.55
N VAL A 479 -16.87 -39.31 -6.99
CA VAL A 479 -15.90 -39.68 -8.03
C VAL A 479 -14.48 -39.64 -7.45
N GLY A 480 -13.60 -40.56 -7.89
CA GLY A 480 -12.19 -40.56 -7.48
C GLY A 480 -11.92 -41.07 -6.07
N GLY A 481 -12.87 -41.76 -5.42
CA GLY A 481 -12.68 -42.36 -4.10
C GLY A 481 -12.79 -41.39 -2.91
N THR A 482 -13.15 -40.12 -3.14
CA THR A 482 -13.40 -39.14 -2.09
C THR A 482 -14.88 -39.11 -1.71
N ASN A 483 -15.24 -39.67 -0.56
CA ASN A 483 -16.63 -39.73 -0.10
C ASN A 483 -17.00 -38.52 0.77
N GLY A 484 -18.23 -38.04 0.67
CA GLY A 484 -18.80 -37.02 1.54
C GLY A 484 -20.15 -37.45 2.13
N ASP A 485 -20.72 -36.60 2.96
CA ASP A 485 -22.08 -36.71 3.50
C ASP A 485 -22.97 -35.63 2.81
N LEU A 486 -24.13 -36.01 2.27
CA LEU A 486 -25.07 -35.07 1.60
C LEU A 486 -26.18 -34.65 2.58
N ASN A 487 -26.36 -33.33 2.77
CA ASN A 487 -27.44 -32.77 3.58
C ASN A 487 -27.94 -31.46 2.97
N ASN A 488 -29.26 -31.31 2.76
CA ASN A 488 -29.90 -30.11 2.21
C ASN A 488 -29.19 -29.54 0.94
N ASN A 489 -28.89 -30.41 -0.03
CA ASN A 489 -28.15 -30.09 -1.27
C ASN A 489 -26.70 -29.61 -1.08
N VAL A 490 -26.17 -29.63 0.15
CA VAL A 490 -24.76 -29.38 0.47
C VAL A 490 -24.04 -30.71 0.67
N VAL A 491 -22.92 -30.87 -0.03
CA VAL A 491 -22.01 -32.02 0.09
C VAL A 491 -20.90 -31.66 1.06
N GLN A 492 -20.74 -32.43 2.13
CA GLN A 492 -19.79 -32.19 3.21
C GLN A 492 -18.68 -33.24 3.19
N TRP A 493 -17.42 -32.81 3.05
CA TRP A 493 -16.25 -33.66 3.20
C TRP A 493 -15.51 -33.36 4.50
N THR A 494 -15.19 -34.44 5.23
CA THR A 494 -14.42 -34.43 6.47
C THR A 494 -13.39 -35.56 6.44
N ALA A 495 -12.53 -35.63 7.46
CA ALA A 495 -11.59 -36.73 7.68
C ALA A 495 -12.18 -38.15 7.55
N ARG A 496 -13.48 -38.34 7.85
CA ARG A 496 -14.17 -39.64 7.74
C ARG A 496 -14.18 -40.17 6.30
N GLY A 497 -14.46 -39.30 5.33
CA GLY A 497 -14.58 -39.68 3.92
C GLY A 497 -13.34 -39.35 3.09
N VAL A 498 -12.47 -38.47 3.60
CA VAL A 498 -11.22 -38.04 2.95
C VAL A 498 -10.14 -37.85 4.04
N PRO A 499 -9.34 -38.90 4.37
CA PRO A 499 -8.43 -38.88 5.53
C PRO A 499 -7.40 -37.72 5.55
N GLN A 500 -6.98 -37.23 4.39
CA GLN A 500 -6.04 -36.09 4.29
C GLN A 500 -6.61 -34.75 4.81
N LEU A 501 -7.92 -34.68 5.08
CA LEU A 501 -8.56 -33.52 5.70
C LEU A 501 -8.38 -33.49 7.23
N GLU A 502 -8.01 -34.59 7.88
CA GLU A 502 -7.70 -34.56 9.33
C GLU A 502 -6.48 -33.68 9.61
N THR A 503 -5.48 -33.74 8.73
CA THR A 503 -4.28 -32.91 8.76
C THR A 503 -3.77 -32.74 7.35
N LEU A 504 -3.93 -31.53 6.79
CA LEU A 504 -3.43 -31.17 5.47
C LEU A 504 -2.06 -30.48 5.60
N PRO A 505 -0.94 -31.12 5.21
CA PRO A 505 0.40 -30.57 5.40
C PRO A 505 0.65 -29.25 4.65
N PRO A 506 1.68 -28.47 5.01
CA PRO A 506 2.12 -27.31 4.24
C PRO A 506 2.29 -27.64 2.75
N GLN A 507 1.84 -26.75 1.86
CA GLN A 507 1.85 -26.90 0.40
C GLN A 507 1.05 -28.09 -0.18
N ALA A 508 0.49 -28.98 0.64
CA ALA A 508 -0.30 -30.10 0.18
C ALA A 508 -1.61 -29.65 -0.47
N ARG A 509 -2.03 -30.40 -1.48
CA ARG A 509 -3.23 -30.13 -2.30
C ARG A 509 -4.05 -31.40 -2.48
N GLY A 510 -5.34 -31.22 -2.69
CA GLY A 510 -6.24 -32.30 -3.06
C GLY A 510 -7.37 -31.81 -3.97
N THR A 511 -8.13 -32.78 -4.46
CA THR A 511 -9.29 -32.56 -5.32
C THR A 511 -10.43 -33.41 -4.80
N LEU A 512 -11.63 -32.83 -4.73
CA LEU A 512 -12.89 -33.51 -4.40
C LEU A 512 -13.76 -33.51 -5.66
N LYS A 513 -14.42 -34.62 -5.96
CA LYS A 513 -15.30 -34.73 -7.13
C LYS A 513 -16.63 -35.40 -6.78
N TYR A 514 -17.70 -34.81 -7.29
CA TYR A 514 -19.04 -35.37 -7.24
C TYR A 514 -19.77 -35.09 -8.55
N SER A 515 -20.56 -36.05 -9.01
CA SER A 515 -21.37 -35.91 -10.22
C SER A 515 -22.85 -35.90 -9.90
N ILE A 516 -23.62 -35.00 -10.53
CA ILE A 516 -25.08 -34.90 -10.42
C ILE A 516 -25.68 -34.81 -11.82
N ARG A 517 -26.83 -35.44 -12.06
CA ARG A 517 -27.57 -35.29 -13.32
C ARG A 517 -28.47 -34.07 -13.32
N VAL A 518 -28.54 -33.42 -14.47
CA VAL A 518 -29.60 -32.47 -14.81
C VAL A 518 -30.86 -33.27 -15.12
N LYS A 519 -32.01 -32.84 -14.60
CA LYS A 519 -33.30 -33.51 -14.80
C LYS A 519 -33.66 -33.59 -16.30
N PRO A 520 -34.22 -34.71 -16.81
CA PRO A 520 -34.59 -34.81 -18.23
C PRO A 520 -35.73 -33.84 -18.63
N ASP A 521 -36.60 -33.55 -17.68
CA ASP A 521 -37.69 -32.55 -17.73
C ASP A 521 -37.26 -31.17 -17.22
N ALA A 522 -35.95 -30.94 -17.02
CA ALA A 522 -35.43 -29.61 -16.75
C ALA A 522 -35.94 -28.60 -17.80
N PHE A 523 -36.12 -27.36 -17.33
CA PHE A 523 -36.57 -26.23 -18.13
C PHE A 523 -38.04 -26.30 -18.62
N ALA A 524 -38.86 -27.21 -18.08
CA ALA A 524 -40.29 -27.25 -18.35
C ALA A 524 -41.12 -26.13 -17.65
N ASN A 525 -40.52 -25.39 -16.70
CA ASN A 525 -41.22 -24.34 -15.95
C ASN A 525 -41.23 -23.01 -16.71
N LEU A 526 -42.29 -22.78 -17.48
CA LEU A 526 -42.48 -21.56 -18.29
C LEU A 526 -42.66 -20.27 -17.46
N SER A 527 -42.83 -20.36 -16.14
CA SER A 527 -42.99 -19.20 -15.25
C SER A 527 -41.67 -18.63 -14.72
N LEU A 528 -40.54 -19.33 -14.92
CA LEU A 528 -39.23 -18.83 -14.53
C LEU A 528 -38.58 -17.98 -15.65
N PRO A 529 -37.87 -16.89 -15.31
CA PRO A 529 -37.07 -16.16 -16.28
C PRO A 529 -35.86 -17.01 -16.72
N GLN A 530 -35.36 -16.76 -17.92
CA GLN A 530 -34.23 -17.51 -18.49
C GLN A 530 -32.97 -17.47 -17.60
N THR A 531 -32.76 -16.38 -16.86
CA THR A 531 -31.66 -16.18 -15.91
C THR A 531 -31.67 -17.13 -14.72
N ALA A 532 -32.85 -17.66 -14.32
CA ALA A 532 -32.95 -18.66 -13.26
C ALA A 532 -32.36 -20.02 -13.67
N TYR A 533 -32.19 -20.26 -14.96
CA TYR A 533 -31.57 -21.47 -15.52
C TYR A 533 -30.04 -21.35 -15.60
N THR A 534 -29.44 -20.86 -14.53
CA THR A 534 -27.99 -20.83 -14.31
C THR A 534 -27.61 -21.80 -13.19
N LEU A 535 -26.40 -22.34 -13.26
CA LEU A 535 -25.78 -23.14 -12.21
C LEU A 535 -24.46 -22.48 -11.82
N ARG A 536 -24.29 -22.17 -10.55
CA ARG A 536 -23.02 -21.61 -10.04
C ARG A 536 -22.48 -22.49 -8.91
N PRO A 537 -21.46 -23.32 -9.16
CA PRO A 537 -20.86 -24.12 -8.10
C PRO A 537 -20.16 -23.22 -7.08
N ARG A 538 -20.26 -23.59 -5.82
CA ARG A 538 -19.64 -22.92 -4.68
C ARG A 538 -18.94 -23.94 -3.80
N ALA A 539 -17.88 -23.48 -3.16
CA ALA A 539 -17.17 -24.25 -2.15
C ALA A 539 -16.95 -23.38 -0.91
N GLU A 540 -17.05 -23.97 0.27
CA GLU A 540 -16.66 -23.37 1.55
C GLU A 540 -15.66 -24.29 2.24
N ALA A 541 -14.67 -23.73 2.93
CA ALA A 541 -13.71 -24.48 3.73
C ALA A 541 -13.50 -23.85 5.11
N ARG A 542 -13.41 -24.69 6.14
CA ARG A 542 -13.17 -24.27 7.54
C ARG A 542 -12.28 -25.29 8.28
N SER A 543 -11.44 -24.82 9.20
CA SER A 543 -10.56 -25.65 10.03
C SER A 543 -10.41 -25.01 11.41
N ARG A 544 -9.55 -25.56 12.28
CA ARG A 544 -9.25 -24.91 13.58
C ARG A 544 -8.45 -23.62 13.43
N GLU A 545 -7.63 -23.54 12.39
CA GLU A 545 -6.70 -22.44 12.12
C GLU A 545 -7.28 -21.38 11.18
N ILE A 546 -8.34 -21.70 10.43
CA ILE A 546 -8.93 -20.82 9.40
C ILE A 546 -10.41 -20.54 9.73
N LYS A 547 -10.80 -19.26 9.75
CA LYS A 547 -12.21 -18.88 9.63
C LYS A 547 -12.74 -19.34 8.26
N SER A 548 -14.06 -19.49 8.15
CA SER A 548 -14.72 -19.91 6.89
C SER A 548 -14.21 -19.11 5.68
N ILE A 549 -13.69 -19.83 4.68
CA ILE A 549 -13.28 -19.30 3.38
C ILE A 549 -14.30 -19.79 2.36
N GLN A 550 -14.97 -18.88 1.67
CA GLN A 550 -15.90 -19.20 0.58
C GLN A 550 -15.31 -18.85 -0.77
N PHE A 551 -15.58 -19.70 -1.76
CA PHE A 551 -15.24 -19.47 -3.16
C PHE A 551 -16.47 -19.75 -4.04
N SER A 552 -16.71 -18.88 -5.02
CA SER A 552 -17.78 -19.03 -6.01
C SER A 552 -17.14 -19.24 -7.37
N GLY A 553 -17.52 -20.34 -8.02
CA GLY A 553 -17.06 -20.68 -9.36
C GLY A 553 -17.73 -19.86 -10.45
N GLU A 554 -17.39 -20.21 -11.68
CA GLU A 554 -17.97 -19.64 -12.89
C GLU A 554 -19.46 -19.95 -13.02
N GLU A 555 -20.19 -19.08 -13.72
CA GLU A 555 -21.59 -19.32 -14.05
C GLU A 555 -21.70 -20.26 -15.26
N TYR A 556 -22.50 -21.32 -15.11
CA TYR A 556 -22.85 -22.23 -16.18
C TYR A 556 -24.29 -21.99 -16.61
N LYS A 557 -24.53 -21.87 -17.92
CA LYS A 557 -25.83 -21.50 -18.48
C LYS A 557 -26.54 -22.67 -19.15
N ALA A 558 -27.86 -22.73 -19.01
CA ALA A 558 -28.67 -23.66 -19.80
C ALA A 558 -28.52 -23.34 -21.29
N LEU A 559 -28.04 -24.31 -22.07
CA LEU A 559 -28.02 -24.23 -23.52
C LEU A 559 -29.40 -24.59 -24.06
N GLY A 560 -29.84 -23.83 -25.05
CA GLY A 560 -31.09 -24.09 -25.75
C GLY A 560 -31.07 -25.33 -26.63
N GLU A 561 -32.17 -25.47 -27.36
CA GLU A 561 -32.37 -26.52 -28.35
C GLU A 561 -33.06 -25.88 -29.55
N LEU A 562 -32.31 -25.63 -30.63
CA LEU A 562 -32.87 -25.30 -31.94
C LEU A 562 -33.17 -26.62 -32.67
N SER A 563 -34.39 -26.78 -33.18
CA SER A 563 -34.73 -27.89 -34.08
C SER A 563 -35.44 -27.41 -35.34
N PHE A 564 -35.18 -28.12 -36.44
CA PHE A 564 -35.76 -27.89 -37.75
C PHE A 564 -36.52 -29.14 -38.19
N ALA A 565 -37.71 -28.93 -38.74
CA ALA A 565 -38.50 -29.95 -39.41
C ALA A 565 -39.05 -29.38 -40.71
N GLN A 566 -39.38 -30.27 -41.65
CA GLN A 566 -39.98 -29.90 -42.93
C GLN A 566 -41.11 -30.85 -43.30
N ASP A 567 -42.18 -30.30 -43.86
CA ASP A 567 -43.39 -31.02 -44.24
C ASP A 567 -43.76 -30.68 -45.70
N PRO A 568 -43.43 -31.56 -46.66
CA PRO A 568 -43.70 -31.35 -48.09
C PRO A 568 -45.00 -32.04 -48.54
N ILE A 569 -45.98 -31.25 -48.95
CA ILE A 569 -47.30 -31.71 -49.44
C ILE A 569 -47.36 -31.56 -50.97
N THR A 570 -47.48 -32.68 -51.71
CA THR A 570 -47.59 -32.65 -53.17
C THR A 570 -49.05 -32.69 -53.63
N LYS A 571 -49.45 -31.67 -54.41
CA LYS A 571 -50.75 -31.55 -55.07
C LYS A 571 -50.59 -31.74 -56.57
N GLU A 572 -50.98 -32.90 -57.09
CA GLU A 572 -50.91 -33.23 -58.52
C GLU A 572 -51.86 -32.33 -59.34
N ILE A 573 -51.33 -31.72 -60.41
CA ILE A 573 -52.07 -30.89 -61.38
C ILE A 573 -52.37 -31.71 -62.64
N SER A 574 -51.42 -32.54 -63.06
CA SER A 574 -51.55 -33.48 -64.17
C SER A 574 -50.60 -34.67 -63.98
N LYS A 575 -50.61 -35.64 -64.91
CA LYS A 575 -49.66 -36.76 -64.91
C LYS A 575 -48.18 -36.35 -64.88
N THR A 576 -47.86 -35.15 -65.38
CA THR A 576 -46.49 -34.62 -65.48
C THR A 576 -46.25 -33.38 -64.63
N LYS A 577 -47.26 -32.78 -64.00
CA LYS A 577 -47.10 -31.55 -63.20
C LYS A 577 -47.71 -31.67 -61.81
N ALA A 578 -47.02 -31.15 -60.80
CA ALA A 578 -47.54 -31.02 -59.45
C ALA A 578 -46.98 -29.78 -58.75
N ASN A 579 -47.75 -29.20 -57.83
CA ASN A 579 -47.27 -28.22 -56.87
C ASN A 579 -46.82 -28.94 -55.60
N VAL A 580 -45.59 -28.71 -55.14
CA VAL A 580 -45.13 -29.11 -53.82
C VAL A 580 -45.20 -27.88 -52.91
N GLU A 581 -46.06 -27.94 -51.91
CA GLU A 581 -46.10 -26.98 -50.81
C GLU A 581 -45.15 -27.47 -49.72
N VAL A 582 -44.05 -26.76 -49.51
CA VAL A 582 -43.04 -27.12 -48.52
C VAL A 582 -43.20 -26.20 -47.32
N THR A 583 -43.53 -26.76 -46.17
CA THR A 583 -43.50 -26.04 -44.89
C THR A 583 -42.17 -26.30 -44.19
N TRP A 584 -41.38 -25.26 -43.97
CA TRP A 584 -40.26 -25.25 -43.03
C TRP A 584 -40.75 -24.85 -41.65
N ILE A 585 -40.33 -25.58 -40.62
CA ILE A 585 -40.76 -25.44 -39.23
C ILE A 585 -39.52 -25.36 -38.35
N LEU A 586 -39.36 -24.24 -37.65
CA LEU A 586 -38.33 -24.02 -36.64
C LEU A 586 -38.98 -24.03 -35.26
N LYS A 587 -38.30 -24.67 -34.31
CA LYS A 587 -38.69 -24.70 -32.90
C LYS A 587 -37.51 -24.32 -32.04
N SER A 588 -37.79 -23.63 -30.93
CA SER A 588 -36.85 -23.49 -29.83
C SER A 588 -37.49 -24.00 -28.54
N ARG A 589 -36.69 -24.62 -27.69
CA ARG A 589 -37.14 -25.07 -26.38
C ARG A 589 -36.99 -23.96 -25.34
N GLN A 590 -35.82 -23.73 -24.74
CA GLN A 590 -35.66 -22.83 -23.59
C GLN A 590 -35.32 -21.38 -23.95
N THR A 591 -34.60 -21.17 -25.05
CA THR A 591 -33.89 -19.92 -25.31
C THR A 591 -34.43 -19.23 -26.56
N LYS A 592 -34.30 -17.91 -26.63
CA LYS A 592 -34.46 -17.21 -27.91
C LYS A 592 -33.24 -17.50 -28.78
N ILE A 593 -33.46 -17.77 -30.06
CA ILE A 593 -32.40 -18.00 -31.04
C ILE A 593 -32.41 -16.82 -32.01
N ASN A 594 -31.32 -16.05 -32.08
CA ASN A 594 -31.13 -14.92 -32.99
C ASN A 594 -30.41 -15.35 -34.28
N ASP A 595 -30.32 -14.42 -35.23
CA ASP A 595 -29.64 -14.54 -36.52
C ASP A 595 -29.99 -15.82 -37.30
N VAL A 596 -31.24 -16.26 -37.13
CA VAL A 596 -31.70 -17.53 -37.67
C VAL A 596 -31.91 -17.42 -39.17
N LYS A 597 -31.31 -18.36 -39.90
CA LYS A 597 -31.35 -18.44 -41.36
C LYS A 597 -31.41 -19.90 -41.81
N VAL A 598 -32.26 -20.17 -42.80
CA VAL A 598 -32.35 -21.45 -43.52
C VAL A 598 -31.97 -21.21 -44.98
N GLU A 599 -31.06 -22.01 -45.52
CA GLU A 599 -30.63 -21.97 -46.91
C GLU A 599 -30.80 -23.35 -47.57
N ALA A 600 -31.32 -23.41 -48.80
CA ALA A 600 -31.37 -24.61 -49.62
C ALA A 600 -31.11 -24.25 -51.09
N ILE A 601 -30.73 -25.23 -51.92
CA ILE A 601 -30.50 -25.06 -53.35
C ILE A 601 -31.45 -25.98 -54.13
N THR A 602 -32.27 -25.38 -55.00
CA THR A 602 -33.05 -26.14 -55.99
C THR A 602 -32.31 -26.22 -57.32
N THR A 603 -32.33 -27.40 -57.94
CA THR A 603 -31.85 -27.62 -59.32
C THR A 603 -32.98 -27.50 -60.36
N LEU A 604 -34.17 -27.05 -59.94
CA LEU A 604 -35.33 -26.89 -60.82
C LEU A 604 -35.24 -25.57 -61.63
N PRO A 605 -35.88 -25.48 -62.81
CA PRO A 605 -35.90 -24.24 -63.59
C PRO A 605 -36.50 -23.06 -62.80
N PRO A 606 -36.08 -21.81 -63.05
CA PRO A 606 -36.60 -20.64 -62.32
C PRO A 606 -38.13 -20.45 -62.36
N SER A 607 -38.81 -20.98 -63.38
CA SER A 607 -40.28 -20.97 -63.50
C SER A 607 -41.00 -21.92 -62.54
N SER A 608 -40.27 -22.79 -61.83
CA SER A 608 -40.78 -23.67 -60.79
C SER A 608 -41.13 -22.91 -59.51
N TRP A 609 -40.41 -21.83 -59.17
CA TRP A 609 -40.76 -20.98 -58.02
C TRP A 609 -42.06 -20.22 -58.30
N LYS A 610 -43.12 -20.49 -57.52
CA LYS A 610 -44.43 -19.82 -57.73
C LYS A 610 -44.64 -18.55 -56.93
N ASN A 611 -43.71 -18.20 -56.04
CA ASN A 611 -43.82 -17.04 -55.14
C ASN A 611 -45.11 -17.02 -54.29
N ILE A 612 -45.72 -18.19 -54.08
CA ILE A 612 -46.83 -18.40 -53.15
C ILE A 612 -46.18 -18.76 -51.81
N ILE A 613 -46.30 -17.85 -50.84
CA ILE A 613 -45.67 -17.93 -49.52
C ILE A 613 -46.73 -17.62 -48.47
N VAL A 614 -46.76 -18.41 -47.39
CA VAL A 614 -47.70 -18.29 -46.26
C VAL A 614 -46.94 -18.54 -44.95
N PRO A 615 -47.18 -17.78 -43.86
CA PRO A 615 -48.03 -16.59 -43.77
C PRO A 615 -47.42 -15.34 -44.43
N ASP A 616 -48.24 -14.31 -44.63
CA ASP A 616 -47.88 -13.12 -45.42
C ASP A 616 -46.71 -12.31 -44.83
N ASP A 617 -46.53 -12.31 -43.52
CA ASP A 617 -45.42 -11.66 -42.82
C ASP A 617 -44.04 -12.29 -43.12
N GLN A 618 -44.03 -13.53 -43.66
CA GLN A 618 -42.81 -14.21 -44.09
C GLN A 618 -42.43 -13.90 -45.54
N LYS A 619 -43.31 -13.27 -46.35
CA LYS A 619 -43.04 -12.98 -47.78
C LYS A 619 -41.78 -12.17 -48.03
N ASN A 620 -41.50 -11.20 -47.16
CA ASN A 620 -40.32 -10.35 -47.25
C ASN A 620 -39.07 -10.96 -46.57
N LYS A 621 -39.23 -12.14 -45.96
CA LYS A 621 -38.17 -12.86 -45.21
C LYS A 621 -37.67 -14.09 -45.95
N ILE A 622 -38.37 -14.56 -46.98
CA ILE A 622 -37.92 -15.65 -47.86
C ILE A 622 -37.65 -15.11 -49.26
N SER A 623 -36.55 -15.54 -49.87
CA SER A 623 -36.13 -15.13 -51.20
C SER A 623 -35.70 -16.34 -52.04
N TYR A 624 -35.81 -16.18 -53.36
CA TYR A 624 -35.33 -17.15 -54.34
C TYR A 624 -34.44 -16.45 -55.36
N ASN A 625 -33.23 -16.96 -55.58
CA ASN A 625 -32.30 -16.46 -56.57
C ASN A 625 -32.36 -17.31 -57.85
N PRO A 626 -32.88 -16.78 -58.97
CA PRO A 626 -33.06 -17.54 -60.21
C PRO A 626 -31.75 -17.86 -60.96
N VAL A 627 -30.61 -17.30 -60.54
CA VAL A 627 -29.30 -17.53 -61.18
C VAL A 627 -28.62 -18.79 -60.65
N ASN A 628 -28.74 -19.06 -59.35
CA ASN A 628 -28.04 -20.16 -58.68
C ASN A 628 -28.98 -21.14 -57.95
N GLY A 629 -30.30 -20.95 -58.02
CA GLY A 629 -31.27 -21.85 -57.39
C GLY A 629 -31.39 -21.70 -55.86
N LYS A 630 -30.70 -20.73 -55.24
CA LYS A 630 -30.71 -20.56 -53.79
C LYS A 630 -32.09 -20.10 -53.31
N ILE A 631 -32.66 -20.83 -52.36
CA ILE A 631 -33.80 -20.44 -51.53
C ILE A 631 -33.23 -20.06 -50.16
N GLU A 632 -33.52 -18.86 -49.69
CA GLU A 632 -33.03 -18.34 -48.41
C GLU A 632 -34.19 -17.79 -47.59
N TRP A 633 -34.39 -18.31 -46.37
CA TRP A 633 -35.34 -17.77 -45.39
C TRP A 633 -34.56 -17.20 -44.20
N VAL A 634 -34.74 -15.90 -43.96
CA VAL A 634 -34.14 -15.14 -42.84
C VAL A 634 -35.27 -14.69 -41.91
N PRO A 635 -35.81 -15.58 -41.05
CA PRO A 635 -36.83 -15.22 -40.07
C PRO A 635 -36.39 -14.11 -39.11
N GLY A 636 -35.07 -14.02 -38.86
CA GLY A 636 -34.43 -13.12 -37.90
C GLY A 636 -34.20 -13.83 -36.56
N PHE A 637 -35.27 -14.31 -35.92
CA PHE A 637 -35.17 -15.04 -34.65
C PHE A 637 -36.27 -16.10 -34.52
N VAL A 638 -36.03 -17.08 -33.64
CA VAL A 638 -37.02 -18.04 -33.12
C VAL A 638 -37.23 -17.72 -31.64
N GLU A 639 -38.49 -17.50 -31.25
CA GLU A 639 -38.86 -17.20 -29.87
C GLU A 639 -38.61 -18.36 -28.91
N GLN A 640 -38.26 -18.04 -27.66
CA GLN A 640 -38.22 -19.06 -26.59
C GLN A 640 -39.57 -19.78 -26.48
N TYR A 641 -39.55 -21.10 -26.27
CA TYR A 641 -40.70 -21.99 -26.23
C TYR A 641 -41.52 -22.09 -27.54
N SER A 642 -41.00 -21.62 -28.68
CA SER A 642 -41.65 -21.79 -29.99
C SER A 642 -41.70 -23.27 -30.38
N GLY A 643 -42.91 -23.82 -30.54
CA GLY A 643 -43.15 -25.25 -30.74
C GLY A 643 -43.15 -26.09 -29.45
N ASN A 644 -43.00 -25.46 -28.28
CA ASN A 644 -42.99 -26.06 -26.94
C ASN A 644 -43.89 -25.26 -25.98
N GLY A 645 -45.17 -25.11 -26.32
CA GLY A 645 -46.16 -24.33 -25.56
C GLY A 645 -46.57 -23.01 -26.25
N LYS A 646 -45.73 -22.48 -27.15
CA LYS A 646 -46.14 -21.50 -28.17
C LYS A 646 -46.20 -22.16 -29.56
N ASP A 647 -46.84 -21.50 -30.51
CA ASP A 647 -46.80 -21.93 -31.91
C ASP A 647 -45.35 -21.97 -32.45
N PRO A 648 -45.01 -22.97 -33.31
CA PRO A 648 -43.71 -23.05 -33.95
C PRO A 648 -43.60 -22.01 -35.07
N LEU A 649 -42.42 -21.42 -35.22
CA LEU A 649 -42.15 -20.50 -36.34
C LEU A 649 -42.09 -21.29 -37.64
N LYS A 650 -42.88 -20.90 -38.64
CA LYS A 650 -42.98 -21.64 -39.90
C LYS A 650 -43.19 -20.75 -41.11
N VAL A 651 -42.72 -21.23 -42.26
CA VAL A 651 -43.03 -20.67 -43.58
C VAL A 651 -43.38 -21.81 -44.53
N THR A 652 -44.45 -21.64 -45.30
CA THR A 652 -44.84 -22.54 -46.38
C THR A 652 -44.61 -21.84 -47.71
N PHE A 653 -43.94 -22.49 -48.66
CA PHE A 653 -43.76 -21.97 -50.02
C PHE A 653 -44.06 -23.03 -51.09
N THR A 654 -44.52 -22.60 -52.27
CA THR A 654 -44.90 -23.51 -53.36
C THR A 654 -43.88 -23.55 -54.50
N ILE A 655 -43.45 -24.76 -54.85
CA ILE A 655 -42.61 -25.07 -56.01
C ILE A 655 -43.35 -26.03 -56.95
N GLU A 656 -43.45 -25.70 -58.23
CA GLU A 656 -44.00 -26.60 -59.26
C GLU A 656 -42.90 -27.50 -59.82
N VAL A 657 -43.15 -28.81 -59.77
CA VAL A 657 -42.32 -29.83 -60.41
C VAL A 657 -42.96 -30.24 -61.74
N ASN A 658 -42.13 -30.48 -62.75
CA ASN A 658 -42.54 -30.93 -64.07
C ASN A 658 -41.69 -32.15 -64.48
N ALA A 659 -42.34 -33.31 -64.60
CA ALA A 659 -41.72 -34.56 -65.01
C ALA A 659 -41.61 -34.67 -66.53
N GLN A 660 -40.51 -35.27 -67.00
CA GLN A 660 -40.42 -35.79 -68.38
C GLN A 660 -41.44 -36.93 -68.57
N GLU A 661 -41.87 -37.21 -69.80
CA GLU A 661 -42.96 -38.18 -70.09
C GLU A 661 -42.77 -39.58 -69.48
N ASN A 662 -41.52 -40.00 -69.24
CA ASN A 662 -41.16 -41.28 -68.64
C ASN A 662 -40.61 -41.19 -67.19
N GLN A 663 -40.68 -40.02 -66.55
CA GLN A 663 -40.18 -39.81 -65.18
C GLN A 663 -41.34 -39.79 -64.17
N SER A 664 -41.18 -40.47 -63.03
CA SER A 664 -42.14 -40.35 -61.92
C SER A 664 -41.93 -39.02 -61.19
N LEU A 665 -43.01 -38.25 -60.96
CA LEU A 665 -43.00 -37.05 -60.11
C LEU A 665 -42.30 -37.30 -58.77
N LYS A 666 -42.53 -38.48 -58.15
CA LYS A 666 -41.93 -38.90 -56.87
C LYS A 666 -40.40 -39.01 -56.86
N SER A 667 -39.77 -39.05 -58.04
CA SER A 667 -38.30 -39.09 -58.19
C SER A 667 -37.65 -37.71 -58.25
N ILE A 668 -38.44 -36.64 -58.42
CA ILE A 668 -37.93 -35.28 -58.58
C ILE A 668 -37.54 -34.71 -57.22
N SER A 669 -36.26 -34.31 -57.08
CA SER A 669 -35.79 -33.52 -55.95
C SER A 669 -36.29 -32.09 -56.09
N VAL A 670 -36.85 -31.54 -55.01
CA VAL A 670 -37.37 -30.17 -54.97
C VAL A 670 -36.24 -29.20 -54.63
N PHE A 671 -35.42 -29.55 -53.64
CA PHE A 671 -34.13 -28.93 -53.32
C PHE A 671 -33.25 -29.98 -52.59
N ASP A 672 -32.02 -29.60 -52.27
CA ASP A 672 -31.03 -30.40 -51.52
C ASP A 672 -31.34 -30.45 -50.00
N SER A 673 -30.35 -30.73 -49.15
CA SER A 673 -30.49 -30.70 -47.70
C SER A 673 -30.36 -29.25 -47.18
N PRO A 674 -31.42 -28.64 -46.61
CA PRO A 674 -31.32 -27.27 -46.12
C PRO A 674 -30.28 -27.14 -45.00
N THR A 675 -29.48 -26.09 -45.03
CA THR A 675 -28.58 -25.71 -43.92
C THR A 675 -29.27 -24.67 -43.05
N ILE A 676 -29.27 -24.88 -41.74
CA ILE A 676 -29.88 -23.99 -40.75
C ILE A 676 -28.79 -23.48 -39.82
N VAL A 677 -28.72 -22.17 -39.63
CA VAL A 677 -27.84 -21.53 -38.65
C VAL A 677 -28.64 -20.63 -37.71
N GLY A 678 -28.12 -20.43 -36.50
CA GLY A 678 -28.65 -19.49 -35.52
C GLY A 678 -27.73 -19.34 -34.30
N VAL A 679 -27.96 -18.33 -33.47
CA VAL A 679 -27.17 -18.03 -32.27
C VAL A 679 -28.08 -18.00 -31.05
N ASP A 680 -27.71 -18.72 -30.00
CA ASP A 680 -28.42 -18.72 -28.72
C ASP A 680 -28.27 -17.35 -28.02
N ASP A 681 -29.37 -16.64 -27.75
CA ASP A 681 -29.36 -15.28 -27.18
C ASP A 681 -28.78 -15.21 -25.75
N PHE A 682 -28.71 -16.34 -25.05
CA PHE A 682 -28.33 -16.39 -23.63
C PHE A 682 -26.94 -16.94 -23.39
N THR A 683 -26.54 -17.95 -24.18
CA THR A 683 -25.20 -18.56 -24.10
C THR A 683 -24.23 -17.99 -25.13
N GLY A 684 -24.72 -17.44 -26.25
CA GLY A 684 -23.90 -17.02 -27.39
C GLY A 684 -23.45 -18.19 -28.29
N GLU A 685 -23.86 -19.42 -27.99
CA GLU A 685 -23.50 -20.61 -28.77
C GLU A 685 -24.16 -20.61 -30.15
N ARG A 686 -23.43 -21.12 -31.15
CA ARG A 686 -23.89 -21.18 -32.54
C ARG A 686 -24.40 -22.57 -32.89
N TYR A 687 -25.63 -22.64 -33.39
CA TYR A 687 -26.20 -23.85 -33.98
C TYR A 687 -25.89 -23.90 -35.46
N GLU A 688 -25.50 -25.08 -35.94
CA GLU A 688 -25.45 -25.43 -37.36
C GLU A 688 -26.13 -26.80 -37.52
N LEU A 689 -27.23 -26.85 -38.28
CA LEU A 689 -28.03 -28.05 -38.51
C LEU A 689 -28.21 -28.29 -40.01
N SER A 690 -28.57 -29.51 -40.38
CA SER A 690 -28.96 -29.87 -41.75
C SER A 690 -30.30 -30.60 -41.76
N GLY A 691 -31.17 -30.24 -42.69
CA GLY A 691 -32.41 -30.95 -42.99
C GLY A 691 -32.24 -32.04 -44.05
N ASP A 692 -33.30 -32.82 -44.29
CA ASP A 692 -33.30 -33.86 -45.33
C ASP A 692 -33.50 -33.28 -46.75
N VAL A 693 -33.17 -34.07 -47.77
CA VAL A 693 -33.47 -33.77 -49.18
C VAL A 693 -34.97 -33.91 -49.45
N VAL A 694 -35.64 -32.85 -49.90
CA VAL A 694 -37.08 -32.89 -50.23
C VAL A 694 -37.30 -33.43 -51.64
N LYS A 695 -38.26 -34.36 -51.77
CA LYS A 695 -38.76 -34.91 -53.04
C LYS A 695 -40.27 -34.75 -53.13
N ALA A 696 -40.82 -34.70 -54.35
CA ALA A 696 -42.26 -34.54 -54.58
C ALA A 696 -43.07 -35.82 -54.26
N GLN A 697 -43.18 -36.17 -52.98
CA GLN A 697 -43.91 -37.35 -52.52
C GLN A 697 -45.43 -37.11 -52.55
N LYS A 698 -46.19 -38.09 -53.07
CA LYS A 698 -47.64 -38.17 -52.86
C LYS A 698 -47.91 -38.49 -51.38
N ASN A 699 -48.91 -37.86 -50.78
CA ASN A 699 -49.40 -38.18 -49.43
C ASN A 699 -49.39 -39.69 -49.19
N GLY A 700 -48.70 -40.11 -48.13
CA GLY A 700 -49.08 -41.31 -47.42
C GLY A 700 -50.38 -41.03 -46.68
N ASP A 701 -51.29 -41.99 -46.69
CA ASP A 701 -52.40 -41.99 -45.74
C ASP A 701 -51.81 -42.10 -44.31
N TYR A 702 -52.45 -41.42 -43.35
CA TYR A 702 -52.12 -41.47 -41.92
C TYR A 702 -52.39 -42.86 -41.31
#